data_AF-A0A939Y585-F1
#
_entry.id   AF-A0A939Y585-F1
#
_cell.length_a   1.000
_cell.length_b   1.000
_cell.length_c   1.000
_cell.angle_alpha   90.00
_cell.angle_beta   90.00
_cell.angle_gamma   90.00
#
_symmetry.space_group_name_H-M   'P 1'
#
loop_
_entity.id
_entity.type
_entity.pdbx_description
1 polymer ?
#
loop_
_entity_poly.entity_id
_entity_poly.type
_entity_poly.pdbx_seq_one_letter_code
_entity_poly.pdbx_strand_id
1 'polypeptide(L)'
;MRRMICRGSTGTLPGFSPVMAGLLLSRGISTPEEARDFLHPRESLLSDPLLMENMAEARDLILACVRKRRKTVIYGDYDCDGVCASLILKEAFAALGHHADIYIPDRREEGYGLNETAVRRLSREYNLLITVDCGITSLQEVAAAKAAGMTVIVTDHHTIPEERPAADLILHPQCGSHPCRNLCGAGVAYKLACALLQQNRLPSLELCALATIADMVPLLGENRTMAALGLAAMADTRRPGLRALMESAGLSRGQRVTGTQAAFQLAPRINACGRMDTAQTALDLLSAEETDRARTLAQRTEELNSRRRTLEQQVIMEAERQVQQMDLTKRRAIVIAGDQWESGVVGLAAGRLAEHYGYPAVVLSRDGDTCKGSGRSACGVDLYRALSECADLFTRFGGHRQAAGMTLPADRTEELARRLSEAVEKQLQGRPLMPETAYDCTLKLSDITLDLIEETALLEPFGTDNPAPVFLIQDADVLSARAVGRDGLHLKMLLSQEGKVMDAVAFRMGHRASSLQGPCALAVSPQSNTFNGHTEAECRVEAIGRAAVKFAGTLQEETLDILQELKRFCRINDNSVPTALSGLPAPDDAQGILYLCRTAETAGAVLAAYPDLDIPEGPGPDPRAYSAVWLCSALDRRGPYSRVILCDGLLCPGEAAAAAQAYPSAQIFALPRTPALSDRLNTLRFSVEELRETYKKLRTGEKPDLSQPRAAAMAAVLQSMELADDRMRLLPVKKADPLQDPLYQIIEGGGR
;
A
#
# COMPACT_ATOMS: atom_id res chain seq x y z
N MET A 1 5.71 9.87 -5.28
CA MET A 1 5.01 10.23 -4.01
C MET A 1 3.90 9.22 -3.74
N ARG A 2 3.03 9.44 -2.73
CA ARG A 2 1.81 8.65 -2.55
C ARG A 2 0.59 9.54 -2.78
N ARG A 3 -0.42 9.04 -3.49
CA ARG A 3 -1.71 9.71 -3.69
C ARG A 3 -2.52 9.62 -2.40
N MET A 4 -3.04 10.73 -1.87
CA MET A 4 -3.88 10.73 -0.67
C MET A 4 -5.34 10.50 -1.08
N ILE A 5 -6.00 9.49 -0.51
CA ILE A 5 -7.38 9.14 -0.87
C ILE A 5 -8.26 9.21 0.37
N CYS A 6 -9.27 10.08 0.33
CA CYS A 6 -10.27 10.11 1.39
C CYS A 6 -11.15 8.85 1.31
N ARG A 7 -11.22 8.09 2.40
CA ARG A 7 -12.12 6.93 2.55
C ARG A 7 -13.20 7.16 3.61
N GLY A 8 -13.17 8.27 4.34
CA GLY A 8 -14.17 8.54 5.37
C GLY A 8 -15.47 9.09 4.79
N SER A 9 -16.51 8.99 5.62
CA SER A 9 -17.84 9.48 5.31
C SER A 9 -18.09 10.78 6.07
N THR A 10 -18.70 11.77 5.41
CA THR A 10 -19.20 12.96 6.10
C THR A 10 -20.63 12.70 6.57
N GLY A 11 -20.90 12.86 7.87
CA GLY A 11 -22.25 12.71 8.41
C GLY A 11 -22.32 12.98 9.90
N THR A 12 -23.52 12.97 10.44
CA THR A 12 -23.78 13.13 11.87
C THR A 12 -24.37 11.84 12.43
N LEU A 13 -23.98 11.49 13.66
CA LEU A 13 -24.57 10.40 14.42
C LEU A 13 -24.90 10.93 15.83
N PRO A 14 -26.17 10.96 16.25
CA PRO A 14 -26.54 11.53 17.54
C PRO A 14 -25.78 10.88 18.70
N GLY A 15 -25.18 11.71 19.56
CA GLY A 15 -24.42 11.26 20.74
C GLY A 15 -22.92 11.04 20.50
N PHE A 16 -22.40 11.30 19.31
CA PHE A 16 -20.98 11.14 18.96
C PHE A 16 -20.39 12.43 18.40
N SER A 17 -19.07 12.62 18.56
CA SER A 17 -18.37 13.75 17.95
C SER A 17 -18.46 13.67 16.41
N PRO A 18 -18.31 14.78 15.67
CA PRO A 18 -18.29 14.75 14.21
C PRO A 18 -17.22 13.79 13.63
N VAL A 19 -16.06 13.69 14.27
CA VAL A 19 -14.98 12.79 13.85
C VAL A 19 -15.38 11.34 14.07
N MET A 20 -15.84 10.99 15.27
CA MET A 20 -16.29 9.63 15.58
C MET A 20 -17.48 9.21 14.71
N ALA A 21 -18.45 10.10 14.49
CA ALA A 21 -19.58 9.84 13.60
C ALA A 21 -19.12 9.51 12.17
N GLY A 22 -18.19 10.29 11.60
CA GLY A 22 -17.64 10.02 10.27
C GLY A 22 -16.88 8.69 10.19
N LEU A 23 -16.13 8.34 11.25
CA LEU A 23 -15.41 7.06 11.35
C LEU A 23 -16.35 5.85 11.48
N LEU A 24 -17.45 5.97 12.23
CA LEU A 24 -18.44 4.90 12.36
C LEU A 24 -19.22 4.70 11.06
N LEU A 25 -19.65 5.79 10.43
CA LEU A 25 -20.39 5.74 9.16
C LEU A 25 -19.55 5.12 8.03
N SER A 26 -18.24 5.37 7.97
CA SER A 26 -17.36 4.74 6.97
C SER A 26 -17.20 3.23 7.18
N ARG A 27 -17.53 2.71 8.37
CA ARG A 27 -17.56 1.27 8.70
C ARG A 27 -18.94 0.65 8.51
N GLY A 28 -19.89 1.39 7.93
CA GLY A 28 -21.28 0.95 7.74
C GLY A 28 -22.13 0.99 9.01
N ILE A 29 -21.67 1.66 10.07
CA ILE A 29 -22.40 1.78 11.34
C ILE A 29 -23.22 3.07 11.28
N SER A 30 -24.54 2.91 11.23
CA SER A 30 -25.44 3.99 10.85
C SER A 30 -26.41 4.42 11.95
N THR A 31 -26.53 3.62 13.01
CA THR A 31 -27.42 3.91 14.15
C THR A 31 -26.64 4.10 15.45
N PRO A 32 -27.16 4.90 16.40
CA PRO A 32 -26.55 5.05 17.72
C PRO A 32 -26.44 3.74 18.50
N GLU A 33 -27.37 2.80 18.30
CA GLU A 33 -27.35 1.48 18.91
C GLU A 33 -26.18 0.65 18.39
N GLU A 34 -26.03 0.54 17.06
CA GLU A 34 -24.90 -0.15 16.44
C GLU A 34 -23.56 0.46 16.85
N ALA A 35 -23.49 1.80 16.94
CA ALA A 35 -22.28 2.50 17.39
C ALA A 35 -21.91 2.16 18.83
N ARG A 36 -22.87 2.12 19.75
CA ARG A 36 -22.62 1.73 21.14
C ARG A 36 -22.15 0.27 21.23
N ASP A 37 -22.79 -0.64 20.50
CA ASP A 37 -22.40 -2.05 20.47
C ASP A 37 -21.01 -2.25 19.86
N PHE A 38 -20.68 -1.47 18.81
CA PHE A 38 -19.36 -1.49 18.20
C PHE A 38 -18.26 -0.97 19.13
N LEU A 39 -18.49 0.17 19.80
CA LEU A 39 -17.50 0.79 20.69
C LEU A 39 -17.36 0.06 22.03
N HIS A 40 -18.36 -0.74 22.42
CA HIS A 40 -18.36 -1.46 23.70
C HIS A 40 -18.68 -2.96 23.51
N PRO A 41 -17.72 -3.75 22.98
CA PRO A 41 -17.87 -5.19 22.86
C PRO A 41 -18.20 -5.88 24.18
N ARG A 42 -19.21 -6.74 24.16
CA ARG A 42 -19.72 -7.48 25.33
C ARG A 42 -20.23 -8.85 24.92
N GLU A 43 -20.28 -9.77 25.88
CA GLU A 43 -20.62 -11.18 25.62
C GLU A 43 -22.02 -11.37 25.02
N SER A 44 -22.99 -10.50 25.34
CA SER A 44 -24.34 -10.54 24.76
C SER A 44 -24.39 -10.26 23.26
N LEU A 45 -23.30 -9.80 22.65
CA LEU A 45 -23.18 -9.57 21.20
C LEU A 45 -22.60 -10.80 20.46
N LEU A 46 -22.28 -11.88 21.17
CA LEU A 46 -21.97 -13.17 20.55
C LEU A 46 -23.27 -13.84 20.14
N SER A 47 -23.36 -14.22 18.86
CA SER A 47 -24.51 -14.90 18.27
C SER A 47 -24.69 -16.30 18.87
N ASP A 48 -25.93 -16.76 18.95
CA ASP A 48 -26.23 -18.16 19.26
C ASP A 48 -25.60 -19.06 18.17
N PRO A 49 -24.73 -20.02 18.54
CA PRO A 49 -24.11 -20.92 17.57
C PRO A 49 -25.13 -21.71 16.74
N LEU A 50 -26.33 -21.99 17.27
CA LEU A 50 -27.39 -22.74 16.57
C LEU A 50 -27.99 -21.99 15.37
N LEU A 51 -27.68 -20.70 15.19
CA LEU A 51 -28.07 -19.93 14.00
C LEU A 51 -27.28 -20.32 12.75
N MET A 52 -26.15 -21.04 12.90
CA MET A 52 -25.40 -21.58 11.77
C MET A 52 -26.09 -22.84 11.25
N GLU A 53 -26.26 -22.92 9.93
CA GLU A 53 -26.86 -24.08 9.26
C GLU A 53 -26.12 -25.37 9.66
N ASN A 54 -26.87 -26.46 9.87
CA ASN A 54 -26.39 -27.78 10.29
C ASN A 54 -25.74 -27.85 11.68
N MET A 55 -25.69 -26.76 12.45
CA MET A 55 -25.02 -26.76 13.76
C MET A 55 -25.70 -27.71 14.76
N ALA A 56 -27.03 -27.74 14.81
CA ALA A 56 -27.77 -28.61 15.71
C ALA A 56 -27.55 -30.09 15.35
N GLU A 57 -27.62 -30.43 14.06
CA GLU A 57 -27.36 -31.75 13.53
C GLU A 57 -25.91 -32.20 13.79
N ALA A 58 -24.94 -31.30 13.60
CA ALA A 58 -23.53 -31.58 13.86
C ALA A 58 -23.27 -31.83 15.34
N ARG A 59 -23.83 -30.99 16.22
CA ARG A 59 -23.78 -31.21 17.67
C ARG A 59 -24.31 -32.59 18.03
N ASP A 60 -25.50 -32.94 17.55
CA ASP A 60 -26.15 -34.20 17.93
C ASP A 60 -25.42 -35.43 17.38
N LEU A 61 -24.90 -35.35 16.15
CA LEU A 61 -24.07 -36.39 15.53
C LEU A 61 -22.76 -36.60 16.29
N ILE A 62 -22.07 -35.51 16.66
CA ILE A 62 -20.82 -35.57 17.42
C ILE A 62 -21.07 -36.16 18.80
N LEU A 63 -22.12 -35.70 19.52
CA LEU A 63 -22.48 -36.25 20.83
C LEU A 63 -22.85 -37.74 20.73
N ALA A 64 -23.49 -38.18 19.64
CA ALA A 64 -23.74 -39.60 19.41
C ALA A 64 -22.43 -40.39 19.19
N CYS A 65 -21.45 -39.82 18.47
CA CYS A 65 -20.13 -40.43 18.30
C CYS A 65 -19.35 -40.52 19.61
N VAL A 66 -19.40 -39.47 20.45
CA VAL A 66 -18.81 -39.44 21.79
C VAL A 66 -19.42 -40.52 22.69
N ARG A 67 -20.76 -40.63 22.75
CA ARG A 67 -21.44 -41.68 23.53
C ARG A 67 -21.03 -43.09 23.09
N LYS A 68 -20.79 -43.28 21.79
CA LYS A 68 -20.32 -44.55 21.20
C LYS A 68 -18.80 -44.72 21.25
N ARG A 69 -18.05 -43.78 21.82
CA ARG A 69 -16.57 -43.76 21.88
C ARG A 69 -15.91 -44.00 20.51
N ARG A 70 -16.48 -43.43 19.45
CA ARG A 70 -15.90 -43.50 18.10
C ARG A 70 -14.56 -42.75 18.09
N LYS A 71 -13.51 -43.36 17.51
CA LYS A 71 -12.20 -42.70 17.41
C LYS A 71 -12.32 -41.46 16.51
N THR A 72 -11.94 -40.30 17.04
CA THR A 72 -12.12 -39.00 16.36
C THR A 72 -10.77 -38.41 15.99
N VAL A 73 -10.67 -37.89 14.77
CA VAL A 73 -9.54 -37.07 14.33
C VAL A 73 -10.05 -35.70 13.86
N ILE A 74 -9.37 -34.66 14.31
CA ILE A 74 -9.53 -33.27 13.86
C ILE A 74 -8.43 -33.02 12.84
N TYR A 75 -8.81 -32.67 11.61
CA TYR A 75 -7.88 -32.35 10.53
C TYR A 75 -7.83 -30.84 10.34
N GLY A 76 -6.70 -30.21 10.68
CA GLY A 76 -6.53 -28.75 10.59
C GLY A 76 -5.52 -28.32 9.52
N ASP A 77 -5.40 -27.01 9.34
CA ASP A 77 -4.35 -26.40 8.51
C ASP A 77 -3.10 -25.99 9.32
N TYR A 78 -2.01 -25.69 8.62
CA TYR A 78 -0.69 -25.44 9.21
C TYR A 78 -0.47 -24.01 9.72
N ASP A 79 -1.40 -23.10 9.48
CA ASP A 79 -1.28 -21.71 9.90
C ASP A 79 -1.95 -21.46 11.27
N CYS A 80 -1.94 -20.20 11.69
CA CYS A 80 -2.45 -19.81 13.00
C CYS A 80 -3.95 -20.08 13.16
N ASP A 81 -4.76 -20.01 12.10
CA ASP A 81 -6.19 -20.25 12.20
C ASP A 81 -6.45 -21.75 12.36
N GLY A 82 -5.91 -22.58 11.48
CA GLY A 82 -5.99 -24.04 11.55
C GLY A 82 -5.47 -24.65 12.87
N VAL A 83 -4.32 -24.16 13.38
CA VAL A 83 -3.76 -24.63 14.66
C VAL A 83 -4.68 -24.25 15.84
N CYS A 84 -5.17 -23.01 15.89
CA CYS A 84 -6.08 -22.57 16.94
C CYS A 84 -7.43 -23.30 16.87
N ALA A 85 -8.00 -23.45 15.68
CA ALA A 85 -9.26 -24.16 15.44
C ALA A 85 -9.18 -25.62 15.92
N SER A 86 -8.06 -26.29 15.63
CA SER A 86 -7.81 -27.67 16.04
C SER A 86 -7.78 -27.82 17.56
N LEU A 87 -7.12 -26.89 18.26
CA LEU A 87 -7.05 -26.88 19.72
C LEU A 87 -8.38 -26.56 20.37
N ILE A 88 -9.14 -25.60 19.83
CA ILE A 88 -10.47 -25.25 20.32
C ILE A 88 -11.38 -26.50 20.35
N LEU A 89 -11.42 -27.28 19.27
CA LEU A 89 -12.23 -28.50 19.24
C LEU A 89 -11.66 -29.60 20.13
N LYS A 90 -10.34 -29.79 20.16
CA LYS A 90 -9.72 -30.79 21.05
C LYS A 90 -10.06 -30.53 22.52
N GLU A 91 -10.04 -29.27 22.96
CA GLU A 91 -10.45 -28.87 24.31
C GLU A 91 -11.94 -29.13 24.56
N ALA A 92 -12.81 -28.89 23.57
CA ALA A 92 -14.22 -29.21 23.67
C ALA A 92 -14.48 -30.72 23.83
N PHE A 93 -13.79 -31.55 23.04
CA PHE A 93 -13.86 -33.01 23.19
C PHE A 93 -13.36 -33.48 24.56
N ALA A 94 -12.24 -32.91 25.03
CA ALA A 94 -11.71 -33.22 26.36
C ALA A 94 -12.70 -32.87 27.48
N ALA A 95 -13.38 -31.72 27.38
CA ALA A 95 -14.43 -31.31 28.32
C ALA A 95 -15.67 -32.25 28.29
N LEU A 96 -15.93 -32.90 27.16
CA LEU A 96 -16.94 -33.96 27.03
C LEU A 96 -16.45 -35.34 27.50
N GLY A 97 -15.20 -35.46 27.98
CA GLY A 97 -14.59 -36.73 28.39
C GLY A 97 -14.25 -37.66 27.23
N HIS A 98 -14.02 -37.11 26.03
CA HIS A 98 -13.68 -37.86 24.81
C HIS A 98 -12.31 -37.47 24.27
N HIS A 99 -11.58 -38.44 23.73
CA HIS A 99 -10.28 -38.19 23.12
C HIS A 99 -10.44 -37.91 21.62
N ALA A 100 -9.83 -36.82 21.16
CA ALA A 100 -9.71 -36.50 19.74
C ALA A 100 -8.24 -36.22 19.41
N ASP A 101 -7.74 -36.89 18.38
CA ASP A 101 -6.40 -36.66 17.84
C ASP A 101 -6.43 -35.48 16.85
N ILE A 102 -5.29 -34.79 16.71
CA ILE A 102 -5.13 -33.71 15.74
C ILE A 102 -4.18 -34.20 14.64
N TYR A 103 -4.56 -33.95 13.40
CA TYR A 103 -3.71 -34.10 12.23
C TYR A 103 -3.56 -32.75 11.52
N ILE A 104 -2.32 -32.33 11.27
CA ILE A 104 -2.01 -31.13 10.48
C ILE A 104 -1.03 -31.57 9.39
N PRO A 105 -1.33 -31.32 8.10
CA PRO A 105 -0.48 -31.74 6.99
C PRO A 105 0.84 -30.96 6.95
N ASP A 106 1.90 -31.59 6.44
CA ASP A 106 3.14 -30.90 6.15
C ASP A 106 3.00 -30.03 4.89
N ARG A 107 3.18 -28.71 5.04
CA ARG A 107 3.05 -27.76 3.93
C ARG A 107 3.98 -28.04 2.75
N ARG A 108 5.18 -28.56 3.01
CA ARG A 108 6.24 -28.78 2.00
C ARG A 108 6.03 -30.10 1.28
N GLU A 109 5.72 -31.15 2.01
CA GLU A 109 5.58 -32.50 1.46
C GLU A 109 4.16 -32.79 0.95
N GLU A 110 3.14 -32.39 1.71
CA GLU A 110 1.74 -32.73 1.44
C GLU A 110 0.95 -31.55 0.82
N GLY A 111 1.39 -30.31 1.08
CA GLY A 111 0.74 -29.11 0.57
C GLY A 111 -0.38 -28.60 1.48
N TYR A 112 -1.40 -27.98 0.87
CA TYR A 112 -2.51 -27.34 1.58
C TYR A 112 -3.80 -28.17 1.45
N GLY A 113 -4.58 -28.22 2.53
CA GLY A 113 -5.88 -28.88 2.60
C GLY A 113 -5.84 -30.39 2.86
N LEU A 114 -6.98 -31.05 2.69
CA LEU A 114 -7.06 -32.51 2.78
C LEU A 114 -6.30 -33.13 1.61
N ASN A 115 -5.58 -34.22 1.89
CA ASN A 115 -4.99 -35.05 0.85
C ASN A 115 -5.44 -36.51 1.00
N GLU A 116 -5.61 -37.18 -0.14
CA GLU A 116 -6.16 -38.53 -0.20
C GLU A 116 -5.28 -39.56 0.54
N THR A 117 -3.95 -39.40 0.47
CA THR A 117 -2.99 -40.28 1.14
C THR A 117 -3.16 -40.25 2.66
N ALA A 118 -3.24 -39.06 3.25
CA ALA A 118 -3.49 -38.86 4.67
C ALA A 118 -4.88 -39.41 5.06
N VAL A 119 -5.92 -39.11 4.27
CA VAL A 119 -7.27 -39.63 4.51
C VAL A 119 -7.28 -41.17 4.56
N ARG A 120 -6.66 -41.85 3.60
CA ARG A 120 -6.56 -43.32 3.56
C ARG A 120 -5.78 -43.91 4.73
N ARG A 121 -4.80 -43.17 5.26
CA ARG A 121 -4.08 -43.57 6.48
C ARG A 121 -4.97 -43.43 7.71
N LEU A 122 -5.60 -42.27 7.86
CA LEU A 122 -6.45 -41.94 9.00
C LEU A 122 -7.69 -42.85 9.06
N SER A 123 -8.28 -43.21 7.93
CA SER A 123 -9.48 -44.06 7.87
C SER A 123 -9.28 -45.47 8.42
N ARG A 124 -8.03 -45.93 8.59
CA ARG A 124 -7.71 -47.24 9.18
C ARG A 124 -7.87 -47.25 10.69
N GLU A 125 -7.76 -46.08 11.31
CA GLU A 125 -7.79 -45.94 12.77
C GLU A 125 -9.00 -45.15 13.24
N TYR A 126 -9.37 -44.10 12.52
CA TYR A 126 -10.39 -43.15 12.92
C TYR A 126 -11.72 -43.45 12.26
N ASN A 127 -12.75 -42.94 12.91
CA ASN A 127 -14.13 -43.21 12.59
C ASN A 127 -14.91 -41.94 12.27
N LEU A 128 -14.55 -40.85 12.94
CA LEU A 128 -15.09 -39.52 12.74
C LEU A 128 -13.92 -38.62 12.34
N LEU A 129 -14.06 -37.99 11.18
CA LEU A 129 -13.18 -36.95 10.66
C LEU A 129 -13.91 -35.62 10.77
N ILE A 130 -13.32 -34.66 11.49
CA ILE A 130 -13.81 -33.28 11.52
C ILE A 130 -12.71 -32.41 10.93
N THR A 131 -12.98 -31.73 9.82
CA THR A 131 -12.02 -30.75 9.29
C THR A 131 -12.22 -29.42 10.00
N VAL A 132 -11.14 -28.67 10.19
CA VAL A 132 -11.17 -27.27 10.64
C VAL A 132 -10.33 -26.45 9.70
N ASP A 133 -10.84 -25.29 9.30
CA ASP A 133 -10.14 -24.34 8.44
C ASP A 133 -9.74 -24.91 7.05
N CYS A 134 -10.39 -26.00 6.65
CA CYS A 134 -10.16 -26.63 5.35
C CYS A 134 -11.30 -27.60 5.00
N GLY A 135 -11.29 -28.08 3.75
CA GLY A 135 -12.14 -29.18 3.30
C GLY A 135 -13.31 -28.77 2.41
N ILE A 136 -13.71 -27.49 2.34
CA ILE A 136 -14.86 -27.07 1.50
C ILE A 136 -14.60 -27.25 0.00
N THR A 137 -13.34 -27.35 -0.41
CA THR A 137 -12.91 -27.60 -1.79
C THR A 137 -12.41 -29.03 -2.02
N SER A 138 -12.40 -29.89 -0.99
CA SER A 138 -11.80 -31.23 -1.02
C SER A 138 -12.82 -32.31 -1.42
N LEU A 139 -13.36 -32.21 -2.64
CA LEU A 139 -14.44 -33.09 -3.12
C LEU A 139 -14.01 -34.57 -3.13
N GLN A 140 -12.84 -34.86 -3.70
CA GLN A 140 -12.35 -36.23 -3.89
C GLN A 140 -11.91 -36.85 -2.56
N GLU A 141 -11.24 -36.07 -1.72
CA GLU A 141 -10.72 -36.52 -0.43
C GLU A 141 -11.85 -36.81 0.56
N VAL A 142 -12.90 -35.97 0.59
CA VAL A 142 -14.09 -36.24 1.40
C VAL A 142 -14.81 -37.48 0.89
N ALA A 143 -14.98 -37.64 -0.43
CA ALA A 143 -15.56 -38.85 -1.01
C ALA A 143 -14.75 -40.11 -0.66
N ALA A 144 -13.42 -40.03 -0.66
CA ALA A 144 -12.54 -41.13 -0.27
C ALA A 144 -12.69 -41.48 1.22
N ALA A 145 -12.79 -40.49 2.11
CA ALA A 145 -13.04 -40.72 3.55
C ALA A 145 -14.39 -41.42 3.78
N LYS A 146 -15.43 -40.97 3.07
CA LYS A 146 -16.78 -41.56 3.12
C LYS A 146 -16.79 -42.99 2.59
N ALA A 147 -16.14 -43.25 1.46
CA ALA A 147 -15.99 -44.59 0.89
C ALA A 147 -15.22 -45.54 1.83
N ALA A 148 -14.29 -45.00 2.63
CA ALA A 148 -13.59 -45.75 3.67
C ALA A 148 -14.40 -45.96 4.97
N GLY A 149 -15.67 -45.52 5.01
CA GLY A 149 -16.58 -45.73 6.13
C GLY A 149 -16.46 -44.73 7.27
N MET A 150 -15.77 -43.61 7.05
CA MET A 150 -15.72 -42.52 8.04
C MET A 150 -17.00 -41.68 8.00
N THR A 151 -17.41 -41.19 9.16
CA THR A 151 -18.31 -40.03 9.26
C THR A 151 -17.47 -38.78 9.07
N VAL A 152 -17.88 -37.86 8.20
CA VAL A 152 -17.10 -36.67 7.84
C VAL A 152 -17.92 -35.41 8.08
N ILE A 153 -17.43 -34.53 8.94
CA ILE A 153 -17.97 -33.18 9.14
C ILE A 153 -16.93 -32.20 8.62
N VAL A 154 -17.33 -31.33 7.69
CA VAL A 154 -16.47 -30.26 7.19
C VAL A 154 -16.78 -28.99 7.94
N THR A 155 -15.78 -28.36 8.57
CA THR A 155 -15.89 -27.02 9.14
C THR A 155 -14.87 -26.11 8.48
N ASP A 156 -15.34 -25.06 7.82
CA ASP A 156 -14.52 -24.21 6.96
C ASP A 156 -15.17 -22.82 6.81
N HIS A 157 -14.42 -21.88 6.27
CA HIS A 157 -14.85 -20.50 5.99
C HIS A 157 -14.43 -19.98 4.60
N HIS A 158 -13.63 -20.76 3.87
CA HIS A 158 -13.15 -20.41 2.54
C HIS A 158 -14.28 -20.21 1.52
N THR A 159 -13.96 -19.63 0.36
CA THR A 159 -14.96 -19.42 -0.70
C THR A 159 -15.61 -20.75 -1.11
N ILE A 160 -16.94 -20.82 -1.01
CA ILE A 160 -17.70 -22.02 -1.34
C ILE A 160 -17.64 -22.25 -2.87
N PRO A 161 -17.17 -23.42 -3.33
CA PRO A 161 -17.20 -23.80 -4.75
C PRO A 161 -18.63 -24.10 -5.23
N GLU A 162 -18.83 -24.13 -6.56
CA GLU A 162 -20.13 -24.49 -7.17
C GLU A 162 -20.60 -25.89 -6.73
N GLU A 163 -19.68 -26.86 -6.74
CA GLU A 163 -19.92 -28.22 -6.26
C GLU A 163 -19.29 -28.41 -4.87
N ARG A 164 -20.11 -28.83 -3.90
CA ARG A 164 -19.68 -29.02 -2.51
C ARG A 164 -19.27 -30.47 -2.24
N PRO A 165 -18.34 -30.71 -1.30
CA PRO A 165 -17.96 -32.07 -0.92
C PRO A 165 -19.14 -32.84 -0.32
N ALA A 166 -19.22 -34.14 -0.61
CA ALA A 166 -20.26 -35.04 -0.12
C ALA A 166 -20.03 -35.47 1.36
N ALA A 167 -19.78 -34.50 2.24
CA ALA A 167 -19.66 -34.71 3.68
C ALA A 167 -21.02 -35.08 4.30
N ASP A 168 -21.02 -35.68 5.51
CA ASP A 168 -22.27 -35.90 6.25
C ASP A 168 -22.90 -34.56 6.64
N LEU A 169 -22.08 -33.59 7.05
CA LEU A 169 -22.48 -32.25 7.42
C LEU A 169 -21.39 -31.24 7.03
N ILE A 170 -21.83 -30.03 6.66
CA ILE A 170 -20.96 -28.88 6.39
C ILE A 170 -21.38 -27.75 7.30
N LEU A 171 -20.44 -27.25 8.11
CA LEU A 171 -20.58 -26.04 8.92
C LEU A 171 -19.77 -24.93 8.26
N HIS A 172 -20.46 -23.88 7.83
CA HIS A 172 -19.86 -22.77 7.12
C HIS A 172 -20.64 -21.49 7.41
N PRO A 173 -19.98 -20.34 7.73
CA PRO A 173 -20.66 -19.11 8.10
C PRO A 173 -21.49 -18.51 6.96
N GLN A 174 -21.16 -18.85 5.71
CA GLN A 174 -21.92 -18.45 4.52
C GLN A 174 -23.09 -19.38 4.17
N CYS A 175 -23.33 -20.45 4.93
CA CYS A 175 -24.54 -21.27 4.83
C CYS A 175 -25.61 -20.76 5.82
N GLY A 176 -26.88 -20.85 5.44
CA GLY A 176 -28.01 -20.37 6.23
C GLY A 176 -28.00 -18.88 6.55
N SER A 177 -28.51 -18.54 7.73
CA SER A 177 -28.83 -17.17 8.18
C SER A 177 -27.94 -16.68 9.33
N HIS A 178 -26.75 -17.25 9.52
CA HIS A 178 -25.84 -16.77 10.57
C HIS A 178 -25.48 -15.29 10.32
N PRO A 179 -25.60 -14.41 11.34
CA PRO A 179 -25.44 -12.97 11.14
C PRO A 179 -24.01 -12.57 10.77
N CYS A 180 -23.00 -13.30 11.28
CA CYS A 180 -21.62 -13.11 10.88
C CYS A 180 -21.23 -14.10 9.78
N ARG A 181 -21.12 -13.60 8.54
CA ARG A 181 -20.85 -14.40 7.33
C ARG A 181 -19.37 -14.67 7.08
N ASN A 182 -18.48 -14.04 7.87
CA ASN A 182 -17.02 -14.01 7.65
C ASN A 182 -16.24 -14.49 8.88
N LEU A 183 -16.79 -15.45 9.65
CA LEU A 183 -16.00 -16.10 10.71
C LEU A 183 -14.75 -16.74 10.10
N CYS A 184 -13.60 -16.71 10.79
CA CYS A 184 -12.45 -17.53 10.43
C CYS A 184 -12.69 -19.00 10.82
N GLY A 185 -11.83 -19.93 10.40
CA GLY A 185 -11.93 -21.36 10.72
C GLY A 185 -12.01 -21.62 12.24
N ALA A 186 -11.19 -20.95 13.05
CA ALA A 186 -11.25 -21.02 14.50
C ALA A 186 -12.53 -20.41 15.07
N GLY A 187 -13.13 -19.41 14.39
CA GLY A 187 -14.44 -18.86 14.73
C GLY A 187 -15.55 -19.90 14.56
N VAL A 188 -15.54 -20.65 13.46
CA VAL A 188 -16.48 -21.75 13.22
C VAL A 188 -16.29 -22.88 14.25
N ALA A 189 -15.04 -23.28 14.49
CA ALA A 189 -14.69 -24.28 15.51
C ALA A 189 -15.13 -23.84 16.91
N TYR A 190 -14.98 -22.56 17.25
CA TYR A 190 -15.42 -21.98 18.52
C TYR A 190 -16.94 -22.04 18.66
N LYS A 191 -17.70 -21.72 17.60
CA LYS A 191 -19.16 -21.87 17.60
C LYS A 191 -19.61 -23.31 17.77
N LEU A 192 -18.94 -24.25 17.10
CA LEU A 192 -19.20 -25.67 17.31
C LEU A 192 -18.89 -26.11 18.75
N ALA A 193 -17.77 -25.68 19.31
CA ALA A 193 -17.43 -25.95 20.70
C ALA A 193 -18.47 -25.38 21.69
N CYS A 194 -18.94 -24.16 21.46
CA CYS A 194 -20.03 -23.53 22.22
C CYS A 194 -21.32 -24.36 22.16
N ALA A 195 -21.71 -24.84 20.97
CA ALA A 195 -22.90 -25.67 20.79
C ALA A 195 -22.76 -27.04 21.49
N LEU A 196 -21.58 -27.66 21.41
CA LEU A 196 -21.28 -28.95 22.05
C LEU A 196 -21.34 -28.86 23.59
N LEU A 197 -20.80 -27.78 24.15
CA LEU A 197 -20.72 -27.56 25.60
C LEU A 197 -21.92 -26.79 26.17
N GLN A 198 -22.81 -26.30 25.30
CA GLN A 198 -23.99 -25.47 25.66
C GLN A 198 -23.61 -24.23 26.48
N GLN A 199 -22.56 -23.54 26.04
CA GLN A 199 -22.05 -22.32 26.67
C GLN A 199 -21.90 -21.21 25.65
N ASN A 200 -22.29 -19.99 26.04
CA ASN A 200 -22.16 -18.81 25.17
C ASN A 200 -20.71 -18.35 25.01
N ARG A 201 -19.86 -18.66 26.01
CA ARG A 201 -18.44 -18.30 26.02
C ARG A 201 -17.59 -19.43 26.60
N LEU A 202 -16.44 -19.67 25.96
CA LEU A 202 -15.44 -20.64 26.39
C LEU A 202 -14.09 -19.97 26.66
N PRO A 203 -13.24 -20.55 27.53
CA PRO A 203 -11.88 -20.05 27.76
C PRO A 203 -10.99 -20.02 26.52
N SER A 204 -11.33 -20.79 25.48
CA SER A 204 -10.63 -20.82 24.19
C SER A 204 -10.88 -19.61 23.30
N LEU A 205 -11.67 -18.63 23.76
CA LEU A 205 -11.89 -17.36 23.07
C LEU A 205 -10.58 -16.59 22.81
N GLU A 206 -9.57 -16.74 23.65
CA GLU A 206 -8.23 -16.18 23.43
C GLU A 206 -7.61 -16.71 22.13
N LEU A 207 -7.73 -18.01 21.86
CA LEU A 207 -7.22 -18.63 20.63
C LEU A 207 -8.04 -18.18 19.42
N CYS A 208 -9.36 -18.10 19.57
CA CYS A 208 -10.27 -17.61 18.54
C CYS A 208 -9.93 -16.16 18.13
N ALA A 209 -9.69 -15.27 19.10
CA ALA A 209 -9.29 -13.89 18.84
C ALA A 209 -7.96 -13.79 18.09
N LEU A 210 -6.95 -14.58 18.51
CA LEU A 210 -5.66 -14.61 17.83
C LEU A 210 -5.81 -15.04 16.36
N ALA A 211 -6.58 -16.10 16.13
CA ALA A 211 -6.85 -16.64 14.81
C ALA A 211 -7.65 -15.69 13.92
N THR A 212 -8.72 -15.08 14.46
CA THR A 212 -9.54 -14.07 13.73
C THR A 212 -8.67 -12.93 13.21
N ILE A 213 -7.69 -12.48 14.00
CA ILE A 213 -6.77 -11.42 13.60
C ILE A 213 -5.70 -11.93 12.61
N ALA A 214 -5.21 -13.16 12.83
CA ALA A 214 -4.19 -13.77 11.98
C ALA A 214 -4.68 -14.05 10.55
N ASP A 215 -5.94 -14.48 10.42
CA ASP A 215 -6.60 -14.80 9.16
C ASP A 215 -7.13 -13.55 8.42
N MET A 216 -7.00 -12.37 9.05
CA MET A 216 -7.37 -11.09 8.44
C MET A 216 -8.83 -11.02 7.99
N VAL A 217 -9.75 -11.73 8.65
CA VAL A 217 -11.20 -11.57 8.41
C VAL A 217 -11.69 -10.20 8.90
N PRO A 218 -12.80 -9.67 8.36
CA PRO A 218 -13.35 -8.37 8.77
C PRO A 218 -13.59 -8.29 10.28
N LEU A 219 -13.00 -7.30 10.94
CA LEU A 219 -13.21 -7.00 12.37
C LEU A 219 -14.42 -6.10 12.58
N LEU A 220 -15.57 -6.59 12.12
CA LEU A 220 -16.89 -6.01 12.29
C LEU A 220 -17.82 -7.03 12.97
N GLY A 221 -18.93 -6.55 13.54
CA GLY A 221 -19.95 -7.40 14.17
C GLY A 221 -19.36 -8.40 15.17
N GLU A 222 -19.72 -9.68 15.02
CA GLU A 222 -19.30 -10.72 15.94
C GLU A 222 -17.78 -10.99 15.96
N ASN A 223 -17.10 -10.94 14.81
CA ASN A 223 -15.64 -11.10 14.75
C ASN A 223 -14.94 -10.05 15.63
N ARG A 224 -15.42 -8.80 15.58
CA ARG A 224 -14.93 -7.73 16.44
C ARG A 224 -15.15 -8.06 17.91
N THR A 225 -16.34 -8.53 18.27
CA THR A 225 -16.67 -8.89 19.65
C THR A 225 -15.78 -10.03 20.16
N MET A 226 -15.58 -11.08 19.37
CA MET A 226 -14.68 -12.18 19.71
C MET A 226 -13.24 -11.71 19.87
N ALA A 227 -12.73 -10.93 18.91
CA ALA A 227 -11.38 -10.38 18.95
C ALA A 227 -11.16 -9.48 20.17
N ALA A 228 -12.07 -8.54 20.45
CA ALA A 228 -11.95 -7.62 21.58
C ALA A 228 -11.97 -8.35 22.92
N LEU A 229 -12.92 -9.26 23.13
CA LEU A 229 -13.06 -10.00 24.38
C LEU A 229 -11.92 -11.01 24.58
N GLY A 230 -11.45 -11.65 23.51
CA GLY A 230 -10.34 -12.60 23.57
C GLY A 230 -9.00 -11.92 23.79
N LEU A 231 -8.71 -10.81 23.10
CA LEU A 231 -7.50 -10.00 23.33
C LEU A 231 -7.45 -9.45 24.77
N ALA A 232 -8.60 -9.00 25.29
CA ALA A 232 -8.70 -8.56 26.68
C ALA A 232 -8.39 -9.72 27.66
N ALA A 233 -8.86 -10.93 27.37
CA ALA A 233 -8.57 -12.11 28.19
C ALA A 233 -7.06 -12.50 28.18
N MET A 234 -6.36 -12.30 27.05
CA MET A 234 -4.94 -12.64 26.93
C MET A 234 -4.04 -11.96 27.96
N ALA A 235 -4.38 -10.74 28.41
CA ALA A 235 -3.58 -9.99 29.38
C ALA A 235 -3.34 -10.79 30.68
N ASP A 236 -4.33 -11.60 31.08
CA ASP A 236 -4.32 -12.44 32.27
C ASP A 236 -4.46 -13.94 31.94
N THR A 237 -4.02 -14.35 30.75
CA THR A 237 -4.16 -15.74 30.30
C THR A 237 -3.53 -16.73 31.29
N ARG A 238 -4.24 -17.83 31.52
CA ARG A 238 -3.76 -18.97 32.33
C ARG A 238 -3.06 -20.04 31.50
N ARG A 239 -3.06 -19.91 30.17
CA ARG A 239 -2.45 -20.86 29.24
C ARG A 239 -0.92 -20.69 29.26
N PRO A 240 -0.14 -21.68 29.73
CA PRO A 240 1.31 -21.59 29.78
C PRO A 240 1.92 -21.32 28.39
N GLY A 241 1.39 -21.99 27.37
CA GLY A 241 1.76 -21.80 25.96
C GLY A 241 1.61 -20.37 25.46
N LEU A 242 0.41 -19.80 25.60
CA LEU A 242 0.13 -18.44 25.14
C LEU A 242 0.96 -17.40 25.91
N ARG A 243 1.13 -17.59 27.22
CA ARG A 243 2.00 -16.75 28.04
C ARG A 243 3.45 -16.79 27.57
N ALA A 244 4.00 -17.98 27.33
CA ALA A 244 5.38 -18.13 26.83
C ALA A 244 5.55 -17.49 25.43
N LEU A 245 4.53 -17.62 24.56
CA LEU A 245 4.51 -16.95 23.25
C LEU A 245 4.54 -15.42 23.41
N MET A 246 3.70 -14.86 24.28
CA MET A 246 3.66 -13.42 24.58
C MET A 246 5.01 -12.92 25.12
N GLU A 247 5.60 -13.64 26.07
CA GLU A 247 6.93 -13.33 26.63
C GLU A 247 8.01 -13.32 25.52
N SER A 248 8.03 -14.33 24.64
CA SER A 248 8.96 -14.39 23.50
C SER A 248 8.75 -13.25 22.49
N ALA A 249 7.54 -12.68 22.45
CA ALA A 249 7.20 -11.53 21.63
C ALA A 249 7.58 -10.19 22.26
N GLY A 250 8.07 -10.17 23.50
CA GLY A 250 8.37 -8.94 24.24
C GLY A 250 7.14 -8.31 24.87
N LEU A 251 6.03 -9.04 24.99
CA LEU A 251 4.82 -8.59 25.68
C LEU A 251 4.90 -8.98 27.15
N SER A 252 4.66 -8.00 28.03
CA SER A 252 4.69 -8.23 29.48
C SER A 252 3.37 -8.81 29.98
N ARG A 253 3.42 -9.55 31.09
CA ARG A 253 2.21 -10.03 31.77
C ARG A 253 1.34 -8.84 32.22
N GLY A 254 0.02 -8.97 32.09
CA GLY A 254 -0.93 -7.91 32.43
C GLY A 254 -1.00 -6.78 31.40
N GLN A 255 -0.16 -6.81 30.36
CA GLN A 255 -0.23 -5.86 29.25
C GLN A 255 -1.44 -6.18 28.37
N ARG A 256 -2.24 -5.16 28.06
CA ARG A 256 -3.31 -5.27 27.04
C ARG A 256 -2.69 -5.57 25.68
N VAL A 257 -3.11 -6.66 25.05
CA VAL A 257 -2.67 -7.04 23.71
C VAL A 257 -3.53 -6.33 22.66
N THR A 258 -2.89 -5.60 21.74
CA THR A 258 -3.60 -4.93 20.64
C THR A 258 -3.74 -5.83 19.42
N GLY A 259 -4.67 -5.50 18.51
CA GLY A 259 -4.81 -6.19 17.23
C GLY A 259 -3.52 -6.20 16.41
N THR A 260 -2.79 -5.07 16.39
CA THR A 260 -1.48 -4.95 15.75
C THR A 260 -0.45 -5.89 16.38
N GLN A 261 -0.41 -6.03 17.71
CA GLN A 261 0.52 -6.96 18.37
C GLN A 261 0.17 -8.42 18.05
N ALA A 262 -1.12 -8.77 18.04
CA ALA A 262 -1.56 -10.10 17.64
C ALA A 262 -1.16 -10.40 16.17
N ALA A 263 -1.45 -9.49 15.24
CA ALA A 263 -1.18 -9.65 13.80
C ALA A 263 0.32 -9.69 13.45
N PHE A 264 1.15 -8.83 14.08
CA PHE A 264 2.55 -8.63 13.66
C PHE A 264 3.59 -9.19 14.64
N GLN A 265 3.20 -9.57 15.86
CA GLN A 265 4.12 -10.14 16.85
C GLN A 265 3.75 -11.58 17.21
N LEU A 266 2.48 -11.90 17.47
CA LEU A 266 2.08 -13.25 17.92
C LEU A 266 1.85 -14.21 16.75
N ALA A 267 0.92 -13.89 15.84
CA ALA A 267 0.57 -14.74 14.70
C ALA A 267 1.76 -15.12 13.80
N PRO A 268 2.73 -14.21 13.49
CA PRO A 268 3.87 -14.55 12.65
C PRO A 268 4.80 -15.59 13.25
N ARG A 269 4.82 -15.74 14.58
CA ARG A 269 5.61 -16.76 15.28
C ARG A 269 4.99 -18.14 15.09
N ILE A 270 3.68 -18.25 15.26
CA ILE A 270 2.92 -19.48 14.97
C ILE A 270 3.07 -19.85 13.49
N ASN A 271 2.85 -18.89 12.59
CA ASN A 271 2.95 -19.10 11.14
C ASN A 271 4.38 -19.43 10.68
N ALA A 272 5.41 -19.06 11.44
CA ALA A 272 6.78 -19.42 11.11
C ALA A 272 7.02 -20.92 11.27
N CYS A 273 6.34 -21.61 12.19
CA CYS A 273 6.46 -23.05 12.38
C CYS A 273 6.09 -23.80 11.09
N GLY A 274 4.88 -23.61 10.54
CA GLY A 274 4.45 -24.27 9.30
C GLY A 274 5.17 -23.79 8.03
N ARG A 275 5.91 -22.67 8.07
CA ARG A 275 6.72 -22.19 6.93
C ARG A 275 8.14 -22.75 6.94
N MET A 276 8.73 -22.86 8.12
CA MET A 276 10.16 -23.18 8.31
C MET A 276 10.41 -24.64 8.67
N ASP A 277 9.40 -25.32 9.24
CA ASP A 277 9.45 -26.67 9.77
C ASP A 277 8.02 -27.26 9.68
N THR A 278 7.51 -27.91 10.73
CA THR A 278 6.13 -28.38 10.84
C THR A 278 5.29 -27.52 11.80
N ALA A 279 3.97 -27.48 11.57
CA ALA A 279 3.03 -26.78 12.47
C ALA A 279 2.90 -27.44 13.86
N GLN A 280 3.40 -28.67 14.03
CA GLN A 280 3.36 -29.40 15.30
C GLN A 280 4.03 -28.62 16.44
N THR A 281 5.09 -27.86 16.16
CA THR A 281 5.75 -27.03 17.18
C THR A 281 4.81 -25.97 17.75
N ALA A 282 4.01 -25.33 16.90
CA ALA A 282 3.03 -24.34 17.33
C ALA A 282 1.87 -24.98 18.10
N LEU A 283 1.41 -26.15 17.64
CA LEU A 283 0.36 -26.92 18.30
C LEU A 283 0.79 -27.35 19.72
N ASP A 284 2.00 -27.89 19.85
CA ASP A 284 2.58 -28.31 21.13
C ASP A 284 2.77 -27.11 22.06
N LEU A 285 3.19 -25.95 21.52
CA LEU A 285 3.34 -24.73 22.32
C LEU A 285 2.00 -24.32 22.92
N LEU A 286 0.98 -24.15 22.09
CA LEU A 286 -0.32 -23.62 22.52
C LEU A 286 -1.10 -24.60 23.42
N SER A 287 -0.81 -25.91 23.34
CA SER A 287 -1.39 -26.94 24.21
C SER A 287 -0.55 -27.29 25.45
N ALA A 288 0.62 -26.66 25.64
CA ALA A 288 1.49 -26.98 26.76
C ALA A 288 0.86 -26.63 28.12
N GLU A 289 0.81 -27.61 29.02
CA GLU A 289 0.33 -27.46 30.41
C GLU A 289 1.45 -27.08 31.39
N GLU A 290 2.70 -27.38 31.05
CA GLU A 290 3.87 -27.09 31.88
C GLU A 290 4.59 -25.83 31.41
N THR A 291 4.95 -24.95 32.34
CA THR A 291 5.57 -23.65 32.02
C THR A 291 6.96 -23.80 31.40
N ASP A 292 7.77 -24.75 31.86
CA ASP A 292 9.13 -24.93 31.33
C ASP A 292 9.12 -25.54 29.91
N ARG A 293 8.20 -26.49 29.66
CA ARG A 293 7.96 -27.01 28.32
C ARG A 293 7.47 -25.89 27.38
N ALA A 294 6.50 -25.08 27.82
CA ALA A 294 5.99 -23.95 27.04
C ALA A 294 7.11 -22.94 26.69
N ARG A 295 8.00 -22.62 27.63
CA ARG A 295 9.15 -21.74 27.37
C ARG A 295 10.11 -22.31 26.33
N THR A 296 10.42 -23.60 26.41
CA THR A 296 11.29 -24.27 25.44
C THR A 296 10.68 -24.22 24.02
N LEU A 297 9.38 -24.51 23.91
CA LEU A 297 8.66 -24.45 22.63
C LEU A 297 8.53 -23.02 22.10
N ALA A 298 8.36 -22.02 22.96
CA ALA A 298 8.33 -20.62 22.58
C ALA A 298 9.70 -20.13 22.06
N GLN A 299 10.79 -20.56 22.67
CA GLN A 299 12.16 -20.29 22.17
C GLN A 299 12.35 -20.89 20.77
N ARG A 300 11.96 -22.16 20.57
CA ARG A 300 12.02 -22.79 19.26
C ARG A 300 11.18 -22.05 18.21
N THR A 301 9.98 -21.61 18.59
CA THR A 301 9.10 -20.82 17.73
C THR A 301 9.75 -19.48 17.33
N GLU A 302 10.41 -18.80 18.28
CA GLU A 302 11.15 -17.57 18.00
C GLU A 302 12.35 -17.80 17.07
N GLU A 303 13.11 -18.88 17.26
CA GLU A 303 14.22 -19.26 16.36
C GLU A 303 13.72 -19.40 14.91
N LEU A 304 12.60 -20.10 14.70
CA LEU A 304 12.01 -20.29 13.38
C LEU A 304 11.55 -18.95 12.77
N ASN A 305 10.91 -18.08 13.57
CA ASN A 305 10.50 -16.75 13.11
C ASN A 305 11.70 -15.84 12.77
N SER A 306 12.76 -15.88 13.58
CA SER A 306 14.00 -15.13 13.32
C SER A 306 14.71 -15.61 12.06
N ARG A 307 14.76 -16.93 11.83
CA ARG A 307 15.29 -17.51 10.58
C ARG A 307 14.45 -17.06 9.37
N ARG A 308 13.12 -17.12 9.47
CA ARG A 308 12.20 -16.65 8.42
C ARG A 308 12.44 -15.17 8.08
N ARG A 309 12.56 -14.29 9.09
CA ARG A 309 12.83 -12.85 8.89
C ARG A 309 14.16 -12.58 8.18
N THR A 310 15.21 -13.33 8.55
CA THR A 310 16.54 -13.21 7.94
C THR A 310 16.50 -13.55 6.46
N LEU A 311 15.88 -14.69 6.12
CA LEU A 311 15.70 -15.12 4.72
C LEU A 311 14.84 -14.12 3.94
N GLU A 312 13.78 -13.59 4.56
CA GLU A 312 12.91 -12.57 3.94
C GLU A 312 13.68 -11.31 3.57
N GLN A 313 14.53 -10.81 4.48
CA GLN A 313 15.36 -9.64 4.22
C GLN A 313 16.38 -9.88 3.11
N GLN A 314 16.98 -11.07 3.04
CA GLN A 314 17.91 -11.44 1.96
C GLN A 314 17.22 -11.44 0.59
N VAL A 315 16.08 -12.12 0.48
CA VAL A 315 15.30 -12.17 -0.78
C VAL A 315 14.86 -10.78 -1.22
N ILE A 316 14.39 -9.93 -0.30
CA ILE A 316 13.98 -8.56 -0.63
C ILE A 316 15.15 -7.74 -1.14
N MET A 317 16.31 -7.79 -0.47
CA MET A 317 17.50 -7.03 -0.87
C MET A 317 17.95 -7.42 -2.29
N GLU A 318 17.97 -8.72 -2.60
CA GLU A 318 18.32 -9.21 -3.93
C GLU A 318 17.28 -8.84 -4.99
N ALA A 319 16.00 -8.91 -4.64
CA ALA A 319 14.91 -8.52 -5.54
C ALA A 319 14.90 -7.02 -5.82
N GLU A 320 15.09 -6.16 -4.81
CA GLU A 320 15.20 -4.70 -4.98
C GLU A 320 16.34 -4.33 -5.94
N ARG A 321 17.48 -5.02 -5.86
CA ARG A 321 18.59 -4.83 -6.81
C ARG A 321 18.19 -5.14 -8.25
N GLN A 322 17.34 -6.14 -8.47
CA GLN A 322 16.80 -6.45 -9.79
C GLN A 322 15.79 -5.39 -10.25
N VAL A 323 14.89 -4.92 -9.37
CA VAL A 323 13.93 -3.84 -9.71
C VAL A 323 14.66 -2.55 -10.12
N GLN A 324 15.76 -2.19 -9.46
CA GLN A 324 16.56 -1.00 -9.80
C GLN A 324 17.14 -1.03 -11.22
N GLN A 325 17.25 -2.21 -11.83
CA GLN A 325 17.71 -2.38 -13.21
C GLN A 325 16.55 -2.39 -14.23
N MET A 326 15.29 -2.37 -13.76
CA MET A 326 14.10 -2.38 -14.60
C MET A 326 13.66 -0.97 -14.98
N ASP A 327 13.15 -0.85 -16.20
CA ASP A 327 12.45 0.34 -16.68
C ASP A 327 10.94 0.16 -16.44
N LEU A 328 10.44 0.61 -15.28
CA LEU A 328 9.03 0.50 -14.92
C LEU A 328 8.14 1.45 -15.74
N THR A 329 8.71 2.32 -16.57
CA THR A 329 7.92 3.07 -17.57
C THR A 329 7.39 2.16 -18.68
N LYS A 330 8.09 1.05 -18.94
CA LYS A 330 7.76 0.05 -19.99
C LYS A 330 7.10 -1.22 -19.46
N ARG A 331 7.22 -1.49 -18.16
CA ARG A 331 6.63 -2.68 -17.52
C ARG A 331 5.54 -2.24 -16.53
N ARG A 332 4.40 -2.94 -16.51
CA ARG A 332 3.28 -2.74 -15.57
C ARG A 332 3.18 -3.79 -14.49
N ALA A 333 4.14 -4.71 -14.45
CA ALA A 333 4.30 -5.68 -13.39
C ALA A 333 5.79 -5.93 -13.12
N ILE A 334 6.12 -6.18 -11.86
CA ILE A 334 7.44 -6.61 -11.43
C ILE A 334 7.43 -8.14 -11.47
N VAL A 335 8.30 -8.75 -12.26
CA VAL A 335 8.49 -10.21 -12.26
C VAL A 335 9.96 -10.49 -12.05
N ILE A 336 10.28 -11.14 -10.94
CA ILE A 336 11.65 -11.38 -10.49
C ILE A 336 11.81 -12.85 -10.15
N ALA A 337 12.96 -13.42 -10.54
CA ALA A 337 13.38 -14.75 -10.15
C ALA A 337 14.74 -14.71 -9.46
N GLY A 338 14.92 -15.57 -8.47
CA GLY A 338 16.22 -15.82 -7.84
C GLY A 338 16.45 -17.30 -7.62
N ASP A 339 17.71 -17.70 -7.62
CA ASP A 339 18.12 -19.09 -7.44
C ASP A 339 18.06 -19.47 -5.96
N GLN A 340 17.51 -20.66 -5.66
CA GLN A 340 17.50 -21.24 -4.30
C GLN A 340 16.81 -20.39 -3.24
N TRP A 341 15.88 -19.51 -3.63
CA TRP A 341 15.07 -18.77 -2.67
C TRP A 341 14.08 -19.69 -1.94
N GLU A 342 13.93 -19.49 -0.64
CA GLU A 342 13.00 -20.29 0.17
C GLU A 342 11.55 -19.99 -0.20
N SER A 343 10.83 -21.00 -0.71
CA SER A 343 9.45 -20.85 -1.21
C SER A 343 8.46 -20.37 -0.13
N GLY A 344 8.74 -20.63 1.14
CA GLY A 344 7.95 -20.12 2.28
C GLY A 344 8.01 -18.60 2.47
N VAL A 345 8.93 -17.92 1.77
CA VAL A 345 9.29 -16.51 1.98
C VAL A 345 9.02 -15.62 0.76
N VAL A 346 9.05 -16.17 -0.47
CA VAL A 346 8.84 -15.39 -1.72
C VAL A 346 7.53 -14.59 -1.74
N GLY A 347 6.46 -15.11 -1.11
CA GLY A 347 5.19 -14.37 -1.00
C GLY A 347 5.25 -13.12 -0.13
N LEU A 348 6.13 -13.10 0.88
CA LEU A 348 6.35 -11.92 1.71
C LEU A 348 7.15 -10.87 0.95
N ALA A 349 8.18 -11.30 0.22
CA ALA A 349 8.96 -10.43 -0.65
C ALA A 349 8.08 -9.78 -1.75
N ALA A 350 7.22 -10.56 -2.41
CA ALA A 350 6.27 -10.05 -3.39
C ALA A 350 5.36 -8.96 -2.80
N GLY A 351 4.88 -9.15 -1.57
CA GLY A 351 4.05 -8.14 -0.88
C GLY A 351 4.79 -6.84 -0.63
N ARG A 352 6.04 -6.94 -0.14
CA ARG A 352 6.86 -5.74 0.12
C ARG A 352 7.19 -4.97 -1.15
N LEU A 353 7.51 -5.67 -2.25
CA LEU A 353 7.76 -5.02 -3.54
C LEU A 353 6.50 -4.36 -4.08
N ALA A 354 5.34 -5.03 -4.01
CA ALA A 354 4.08 -4.48 -4.46
C ALA A 354 3.70 -3.21 -3.68
N GLU A 355 3.85 -3.23 -2.35
CA GLU A 355 3.59 -2.08 -1.48
C GLU A 355 4.59 -0.92 -1.70
N HIS A 356 5.86 -1.23 -1.85
CA HIS A 356 6.92 -0.22 -2.00
C HIS A 356 6.84 0.49 -3.35
N TYR A 357 6.70 -0.29 -4.43
CA TYR A 357 6.72 0.25 -5.79
C TYR A 357 5.35 0.68 -6.28
N GLY A 358 4.25 0.10 -5.78
CA GLY A 358 2.89 0.32 -6.29
C GLY A 358 2.56 -0.49 -7.54
N TYR A 359 3.33 -1.55 -7.83
CA TYR A 359 3.16 -2.39 -9.02
C TYR A 359 2.81 -3.82 -8.59
N PRO A 360 1.92 -4.54 -9.31
CA PRO A 360 1.77 -5.97 -9.11
C PRO A 360 3.13 -6.66 -9.21
N ALA A 361 3.47 -7.47 -8.22
CA ALA A 361 4.79 -8.08 -8.11
C ALA A 361 4.68 -9.61 -8.01
N VAL A 362 5.45 -10.31 -8.82
CA VAL A 362 5.63 -11.76 -8.82
C VAL A 362 7.09 -12.06 -8.47
N VAL A 363 7.29 -12.84 -7.41
CA VAL A 363 8.60 -13.29 -6.96
C VAL A 363 8.66 -14.80 -7.08
N LEU A 364 9.64 -15.28 -7.85
CA LEU A 364 9.84 -16.68 -8.19
C LEU A 364 11.14 -17.19 -7.56
N SER A 365 11.09 -18.38 -6.98
CA SER A 365 12.27 -19.18 -6.65
C SER A 365 12.51 -20.19 -7.77
N ARG A 366 13.74 -20.20 -8.31
CA ARG A 366 14.17 -21.16 -9.32
C ARG A 366 14.79 -22.38 -8.65
N ASP A 367 14.32 -23.55 -9.06
CA ASP A 367 14.81 -24.87 -8.70
C ASP A 367 14.96 -25.72 -9.98
N GLY A 368 16.18 -25.78 -10.50
CA GLY A 368 16.47 -26.38 -11.80
C GLY A 368 15.68 -25.71 -12.93
N ASP A 369 14.95 -26.53 -13.69
CA ASP A 369 14.13 -26.09 -14.83
C ASP A 369 12.74 -25.57 -14.43
N THR A 370 12.43 -25.49 -13.14
CA THR A 370 11.13 -25.06 -12.63
C THR A 370 11.26 -23.84 -11.72
N CYS A 371 10.34 -22.90 -11.87
CA CYS A 371 10.14 -21.78 -10.98
C CYS A 371 8.86 -21.99 -10.15
N LYS A 372 8.94 -21.80 -8.83
CA LYS A 372 7.79 -21.73 -7.93
C LYS A 372 7.75 -20.35 -7.29
N GLY A 373 6.59 -19.71 -7.27
CA GLY A 373 6.52 -18.37 -6.74
C GLY A 373 5.15 -17.90 -6.32
N SER A 374 5.13 -16.64 -5.90
CA SER A 374 3.95 -15.97 -5.39
C SER A 374 3.86 -14.56 -5.96
N GLY A 375 2.64 -14.17 -6.29
CA GLY A 375 2.30 -12.82 -6.73
C GLY A 375 1.50 -12.05 -5.68
N ARG A 376 1.64 -10.72 -5.67
CA ARG A 376 0.83 -9.77 -4.89
C ARG A 376 0.40 -8.62 -5.79
N SER A 377 -0.85 -8.20 -5.64
CA SER A 377 -1.41 -7.10 -6.42
C SER A 377 -1.04 -5.74 -5.81
N ALA A 378 -1.24 -4.67 -6.58
CA ALA A 378 -1.12 -3.28 -6.15
C ALA A 378 -2.13 -2.40 -6.90
N CYS A 379 -2.44 -1.22 -6.34
CA CYS A 379 -3.22 -0.16 -7.00
C CYS A 379 -4.53 -0.65 -7.66
N GLY A 380 -5.26 -1.54 -6.98
CA GLY A 380 -6.56 -2.02 -7.43
C GLY A 380 -6.55 -3.03 -8.58
N VAL A 381 -5.39 -3.48 -9.06
CA VAL A 381 -5.28 -4.52 -10.10
C VAL A 381 -5.87 -5.85 -9.64
N ASP A 382 -6.54 -6.56 -10.55
CA ASP A 382 -6.94 -7.96 -10.33
C ASP A 382 -5.86 -8.89 -10.84
N LEU A 383 -4.97 -9.30 -9.92
CA LEU A 383 -3.81 -10.12 -10.25
C LEU A 383 -4.23 -11.50 -10.76
N TYR A 384 -5.27 -12.11 -10.19
CA TYR A 384 -5.73 -13.43 -10.62
C TYR A 384 -6.24 -13.38 -12.07
N ARG A 385 -7.04 -12.37 -12.42
CA ARG A 385 -7.51 -12.16 -13.79
C ARG A 385 -6.34 -11.93 -14.75
N ALA A 386 -5.35 -11.12 -14.36
CA ALA A 386 -4.18 -10.85 -15.20
C ALA A 386 -3.32 -12.11 -15.44
N LEU A 387 -3.11 -12.92 -14.40
CA LEU A 387 -2.40 -14.20 -14.52
C LEU A 387 -3.21 -15.23 -15.30
N SER A 388 -4.54 -15.20 -15.23
CA SER A 388 -5.40 -16.10 -16.01
C SER A 388 -5.26 -15.89 -17.52
N GLU A 389 -4.95 -14.66 -17.97
CA GLU A 389 -4.58 -14.40 -19.37
C GLU A 389 -3.23 -15.03 -19.78
N CYS A 390 -2.46 -15.52 -18.81
CA CYS A 390 -1.17 -16.18 -18.99
C CYS A 390 -1.22 -17.68 -18.61
N ALA A 391 -2.42 -18.27 -18.48
CA ALA A 391 -2.64 -19.60 -17.91
C ALA A 391 -1.77 -20.71 -18.56
N ASP A 392 -1.55 -20.62 -19.86
CA ASP A 392 -0.76 -21.58 -20.66
C ASP A 392 0.73 -21.63 -20.30
N LEU A 393 1.24 -20.60 -19.59
CA LEU A 393 2.63 -20.56 -19.14
C LEU A 393 2.87 -21.43 -17.90
N PHE A 394 1.84 -21.69 -17.10
CA PHE A 394 1.95 -22.34 -15.80
C PHE A 394 1.75 -23.86 -15.87
N THR A 395 2.45 -24.59 -15.01
CA THR A 395 2.12 -25.99 -14.69
C THR A 395 1.04 -26.08 -13.62
N ARG A 396 1.03 -25.13 -12.68
CA ARG A 396 -0.01 -24.95 -11.65
C ARG A 396 -0.10 -23.47 -11.31
N PHE A 397 -1.30 -22.91 -11.26
CA PHE A 397 -1.52 -21.58 -10.67
C PHE A 397 -2.89 -21.50 -10.01
N GLY A 398 -3.04 -20.60 -9.05
CA GLY A 398 -4.30 -20.36 -8.36
C GLY A 398 -4.17 -19.19 -7.40
N GLY A 399 -5.31 -18.64 -6.95
CA GLY A 399 -5.34 -17.52 -6.02
C GLY A 399 -6.59 -16.66 -6.18
N HIS A 400 -6.48 -15.42 -5.76
CA HIS A 400 -7.54 -14.42 -5.76
C HIS A 400 -7.02 -13.06 -6.24
N ARG A 401 -7.91 -12.06 -6.29
CA ARG A 401 -7.62 -10.71 -6.79
C ARG A 401 -6.30 -10.12 -6.28
N GLN A 402 -5.97 -10.32 -4.99
CA GLN A 402 -4.84 -9.68 -4.32
C GLN A 402 -3.56 -10.54 -4.27
N ALA A 403 -3.66 -11.86 -4.48
CA ALA A 403 -2.55 -12.78 -4.28
C ALA A 403 -2.72 -14.05 -5.10
N ALA A 404 -1.62 -14.58 -5.63
CA ALA A 404 -1.63 -15.84 -6.37
C ALA A 404 -0.37 -16.66 -6.10
N GLY A 405 -0.49 -17.99 -6.11
CA GLY A 405 0.62 -18.93 -6.13
C GLY A 405 0.75 -19.54 -7.53
N MET A 406 1.98 -19.78 -7.98
CA MET A 406 2.24 -20.28 -9.33
C MET A 406 3.47 -21.17 -9.42
N THR A 407 3.48 -22.05 -10.42
CA THR A 407 4.60 -22.87 -10.85
C THR A 407 4.69 -22.82 -12.37
N LEU A 408 5.89 -22.64 -12.93
CA LEU A 408 6.14 -22.54 -14.37
C LEU A 408 7.55 -23.04 -14.73
N PRO A 409 7.78 -23.48 -15.97
CA PRO A 409 9.12 -23.68 -16.50
C PRO A 409 10.01 -22.43 -16.38
N ALA A 410 11.27 -22.61 -16.03
CA ALA A 410 12.20 -21.51 -15.73
C ALA A 410 12.50 -20.61 -16.94
N ASP A 411 12.48 -21.17 -18.14
CA ASP A 411 12.68 -20.49 -19.42
C ASP A 411 11.50 -19.57 -19.82
N ARG A 412 10.32 -19.75 -19.22
CA ARG A 412 9.13 -18.92 -19.46
C ARG A 412 9.05 -17.65 -18.60
N THR A 413 10.03 -17.40 -17.74
CA THR A 413 10.01 -16.28 -16.78
C THR A 413 9.91 -14.91 -17.46
N GLU A 414 10.68 -14.68 -18.53
CA GLU A 414 10.67 -13.40 -19.25
C GLU A 414 9.37 -13.22 -20.05
N GLU A 415 8.84 -14.31 -20.62
CA GLU A 415 7.56 -14.28 -21.33
C GLU A 415 6.40 -14.01 -20.37
N LEU A 416 6.44 -14.53 -19.14
CA LEU A 416 5.50 -14.16 -18.08
C LEU A 416 5.60 -12.66 -17.76
N ALA A 417 6.81 -12.11 -17.64
CA ALA A 417 7.01 -10.69 -17.35
C ALA A 417 6.36 -9.80 -18.41
N ARG A 418 6.51 -10.16 -19.69
CA ARG A 418 5.91 -9.46 -20.82
C ARG A 418 4.38 -9.57 -20.82
N ARG A 419 3.83 -10.80 -20.79
CA ARG A 419 2.37 -11.02 -20.88
C ARG A 419 1.62 -10.51 -19.67
N LEU A 420 2.20 -10.62 -18.47
CA LEU A 420 1.60 -10.07 -17.26
C LEU A 420 1.55 -8.54 -17.33
N SER A 421 2.62 -7.90 -17.79
CA SER A 421 2.64 -6.45 -18.01
C SER A 421 1.53 -6.00 -18.98
N GLU A 422 1.33 -6.72 -20.08
CA GLU A 422 0.25 -6.45 -21.05
C GLU A 422 -1.15 -6.66 -20.45
N ALA A 423 -1.35 -7.74 -19.69
CA ALA A 423 -2.62 -8.02 -19.04
C ALA A 423 -2.96 -6.96 -17.97
N VAL A 424 -1.97 -6.50 -17.21
CA VAL A 424 -2.15 -5.40 -16.25
C VAL A 424 -2.49 -4.11 -16.98
N GLU A 425 -1.79 -3.76 -18.06
CA GLU A 425 -2.09 -2.55 -18.84
C GLU A 425 -3.53 -2.55 -19.37
N LYS A 426 -4.04 -3.69 -19.87
CA LYS A 426 -5.44 -3.82 -20.30
C LYS A 426 -6.44 -3.53 -19.17
N GLN A 427 -6.13 -3.93 -17.94
CA GLN A 427 -6.99 -3.66 -16.77
C GLN A 427 -6.92 -2.21 -16.31
N LEU A 428 -5.72 -1.62 -16.35
CA LEU A 428 -5.52 -0.22 -16.00
C LEU A 428 -6.24 0.68 -16.99
N GLN A 429 -6.31 0.26 -18.27
CA GLN A 429 -6.69 1.11 -19.40
C GLN A 429 -5.78 2.34 -19.49
N GLY A 430 -4.59 2.18 -18.90
CA GLY A 430 -3.49 3.11 -18.71
C GLY A 430 -3.60 4.06 -17.49
N ARG A 431 -4.59 3.88 -16.61
CA ARG A 431 -4.55 4.53 -15.29
C ARG A 431 -3.18 4.26 -14.61
N PRO A 432 -2.55 5.28 -13.99
CA PRO A 432 -1.20 5.12 -13.45
C PRO A 432 -1.18 4.20 -12.21
N LEU A 433 -0.12 3.42 -12.08
CA LEU A 433 0.18 2.61 -10.89
C LEU A 433 0.87 3.44 -9.81
N MET A 434 0.13 4.36 -9.18
CA MET A 434 0.67 5.21 -8.10
C MET A 434 0.27 4.64 -6.72
N PRO A 435 1.22 4.48 -5.78
CA PRO A 435 0.90 4.09 -4.41
C PRO A 435 -0.09 5.06 -3.79
N GLU A 436 -1.10 4.53 -3.13
CA GLU A 436 -2.16 5.30 -2.48
C GLU A 436 -1.99 5.22 -0.95
N THR A 437 -2.28 6.31 -0.26
CA THR A 437 -2.46 6.34 1.20
C THR A 437 -3.87 6.81 1.48
N ALA A 438 -4.67 5.93 2.08
CA ALA A 438 -6.00 6.29 2.50
C ALA A 438 -5.98 7.11 3.80
N TYR A 439 -6.85 8.10 3.91
CA TYR A 439 -7.14 8.85 5.14
C TYR A 439 -8.65 8.96 5.36
N ASP A 440 -9.09 9.12 6.60
CA ASP A 440 -10.48 9.11 7.01
C ASP A 440 -11.09 10.52 6.95
N CYS A 441 -10.46 11.53 7.53
CA CYS A 441 -10.91 12.92 7.38
C CYS A 441 -9.76 13.92 7.51
N THR A 442 -10.03 15.16 7.11
CA THR A 442 -9.07 16.27 7.28
C THR A 442 -9.23 16.89 8.66
N LEU A 443 -8.12 17.10 9.35
CA LEU A 443 -8.06 17.77 10.65
C LEU A 443 -7.00 18.88 10.62
N LYS A 444 -7.09 19.80 11.59
CA LYS A 444 -6.00 20.72 11.94
C LYS A 444 -5.13 20.11 13.03
N LEU A 445 -3.88 20.56 13.15
CA LEU A 445 -3.00 20.19 14.27
C LEU A 445 -3.59 20.53 15.63
N SER A 446 -4.47 21.54 15.72
CA SER A 446 -5.18 21.90 16.95
C SER A 446 -6.21 20.85 17.39
N ASP A 447 -6.73 20.06 16.45
CA ASP A 447 -7.75 19.04 16.71
C ASP A 447 -7.10 17.74 17.25
N ILE A 448 -5.79 17.59 17.11
CA ILE A 448 -5.01 16.44 17.58
C ILE A 448 -4.77 16.60 19.08
N THR A 449 -5.70 16.08 19.88
CA THR A 449 -5.66 16.14 21.35
C THR A 449 -5.58 14.74 21.96
N LEU A 450 -5.25 14.67 23.26
CA LEU A 450 -5.32 13.41 24.02
C LEU A 450 -6.75 12.86 24.05
N ASP A 451 -7.76 13.73 24.15
CA ASP A 451 -9.17 13.33 24.11
C ASP A 451 -9.54 12.66 22.78
N LEU A 452 -9.06 13.19 21.64
CA LEU A 452 -9.28 12.55 20.33
C LEU A 452 -8.61 11.16 20.27
N ILE A 453 -7.41 11.03 20.84
CA ILE A 453 -6.69 9.76 20.91
C ILE A 453 -7.47 8.75 21.76
N GLU A 454 -7.96 9.14 22.92
CA GLU A 454 -8.78 8.29 23.79
C GLU A 454 -10.12 7.91 23.15
N GLU A 455 -10.78 8.86 22.50
CA GLU A 455 -12.03 8.63 21.78
C GLU A 455 -11.82 7.62 20.64
N THR A 456 -10.79 7.82 19.80
CA THR A 456 -10.50 6.92 18.67
C THR A 456 -9.98 5.55 19.12
N ALA A 457 -9.38 5.43 20.32
CA ALA A 457 -8.97 4.14 20.88
C ALA A 457 -10.16 3.21 21.18
N LEU A 458 -11.38 3.73 21.34
CA LEU A 458 -12.59 2.90 21.46
C LEU A 458 -12.90 2.08 20.20
N LEU A 459 -12.35 2.47 19.05
CA LEU A 459 -12.47 1.73 17.80
C LEU A 459 -11.57 0.48 17.77
N GLU A 460 -10.67 0.29 18.74
CA GLU A 460 -9.89 -0.94 18.84
C GLU A 460 -10.78 -2.17 19.12
N PRO A 461 -10.37 -3.38 18.69
CA PRO A 461 -9.13 -3.70 17.98
C PRO A 461 -9.19 -3.35 16.50
N PHE A 462 -8.09 -2.79 15.98
CA PHE A 462 -7.94 -2.50 14.55
C PHE A 462 -7.47 -3.73 13.75
N GLY A 463 -7.88 -3.81 12.48
CA GLY A 463 -7.59 -4.90 11.55
C GLY A 463 -8.34 -4.73 10.22
N THR A 464 -8.57 -5.82 9.49
CA THR A 464 -9.33 -5.81 8.23
C THR A 464 -10.72 -5.21 8.42
N ASP A 465 -11.14 -4.33 7.52
CA ASP A 465 -12.39 -3.54 7.54
C ASP A 465 -12.63 -2.67 8.78
N ASN A 466 -11.70 -2.66 9.73
CA ASN A 466 -11.62 -1.70 10.84
C ASN A 466 -10.17 -1.20 11.01
N PRO A 467 -9.60 -0.53 10.00
CA PRO A 467 -8.24 0.00 10.11
C PRO A 467 -8.15 1.10 11.16
N ALA A 468 -6.95 1.34 11.68
CA ALA A 468 -6.71 2.50 12.54
C ALA A 468 -7.02 3.81 11.78
N PRO A 469 -7.64 4.81 12.44
CA PRO A 469 -7.87 6.11 11.83
C PRO A 469 -6.57 6.77 11.36
N VAL A 470 -6.60 7.33 10.17
CA VAL A 470 -5.55 8.16 9.59
C VAL A 470 -6.18 9.48 9.20
N PHE A 471 -5.63 10.60 9.64
CA PHE A 471 -6.16 11.93 9.35
C PHE A 471 -5.23 12.68 8.40
N LEU A 472 -5.80 13.51 7.53
CA LEU A 472 -5.02 14.40 6.68
C LEU A 472 -4.84 15.76 7.37
N ILE A 473 -3.60 16.17 7.59
CA ILE A 473 -3.25 17.54 7.94
C ILE A 473 -2.72 18.21 6.67
N GLN A 474 -3.36 19.29 6.22
CA GLN A 474 -2.91 20.06 5.07
C GLN A 474 -2.06 21.25 5.50
N ASP A 475 -1.11 21.66 4.67
CA ASP A 475 -0.30 22.88 4.86
C ASP A 475 0.35 22.98 6.26
N ALA A 476 0.88 21.86 6.77
CA ALA A 476 1.68 21.85 8.00
C ALA A 476 3.13 22.23 7.68
N ASP A 477 3.61 23.32 8.27
CA ASP A 477 4.98 23.78 8.13
C ASP A 477 5.94 22.87 8.91
N VAL A 478 6.95 22.34 8.22
CA VAL A 478 8.04 21.59 8.86
C VAL A 478 9.07 22.58 9.39
N LEU A 479 9.04 22.84 10.71
CA LEU A 479 9.98 23.73 11.39
C LEU A 479 11.37 23.09 11.55
N SER A 480 11.40 21.78 11.80
CA SER A 480 12.64 21.01 11.83
C SER A 480 12.39 19.55 11.43
N ALA A 481 13.39 18.93 10.80
CA ALA A 481 13.38 17.54 10.40
C ALA A 481 14.77 16.93 10.65
N ARG A 482 14.83 15.79 11.35
CA ARG A 482 16.09 15.11 11.66
C ARG A 482 15.95 13.60 11.61
N ALA A 483 16.99 12.94 11.09
CA ALA A 483 17.10 11.49 11.16
C ALA A 483 17.37 11.04 12.61
N VAL A 484 16.67 10.02 13.08
CA VAL A 484 16.75 9.48 14.44
C VAL A 484 16.71 7.95 14.46
N GLY A 485 17.08 7.38 15.60
CA GLY A 485 17.14 5.93 15.81
C GLY A 485 18.46 5.32 15.34
N ARG A 486 18.57 3.99 15.50
CA ARG A 486 19.71 3.23 15.03
C ARG A 486 19.85 3.41 13.51
N ASP A 487 21.04 3.77 13.07
CA ASP A 487 21.38 4.02 11.66
C ASP A 487 20.63 5.19 10.98
N GLY A 488 19.97 6.06 11.76
CA GLY A 488 19.24 7.22 11.21
C GLY A 488 18.03 6.84 10.35
N LEU A 489 17.43 5.67 10.60
CA LEU A 489 16.37 5.11 9.77
C LEU A 489 15.04 5.88 9.86
N HIS A 490 14.75 6.51 11.00
CA HIS A 490 13.47 7.18 11.27
C HIS A 490 13.61 8.70 11.17
N LEU A 491 12.49 9.39 10.98
CA LEU A 491 12.43 10.84 10.87
C LEU A 491 11.68 11.40 12.07
N LYS A 492 12.29 12.34 12.80
CA LYS A 492 11.61 13.17 13.80
C LYS A 492 11.40 14.56 13.22
N MET A 493 10.21 15.11 13.38
CA MET A 493 9.80 16.40 12.85
C MET A 493 9.20 17.26 13.95
N LEU A 494 9.32 18.58 13.79
CA LEU A 494 8.53 19.56 14.52
C LEU A 494 7.63 20.28 13.52
N LEU A 495 6.32 20.16 13.70
CA LEU A 495 5.32 20.71 12.79
C LEU A 495 4.71 21.98 13.37
N SER A 496 4.32 22.91 12.50
CA SER A 496 3.48 24.04 12.87
C SER A 496 2.34 24.26 11.90
N GLN A 497 1.19 24.66 12.44
CA GLN A 497 0.02 25.06 11.65
C GLN A 497 -0.79 26.04 12.49
N GLU A 498 -1.09 27.22 11.93
CA GLU A 498 -1.92 28.25 12.58
C GLU A 498 -1.47 28.58 14.04
N GLY A 499 -0.15 28.58 14.29
CA GLY A 499 0.43 28.88 15.61
C GLY A 499 0.47 27.70 16.59
N LYS A 500 -0.18 26.56 16.29
CA LYS A 500 0.03 25.30 17.01
C LYS A 500 1.37 24.71 16.59
N VAL A 501 2.11 24.16 17.55
CA VAL A 501 3.34 23.39 17.33
C VAL A 501 3.14 21.99 17.90
N MET A 502 3.59 20.98 17.15
CA MET A 502 3.43 19.57 17.54
C MET A 502 4.61 18.74 17.05
N ASP A 503 5.05 17.81 17.90
CA ASP A 503 6.03 16.80 17.53
C ASP A 503 5.42 15.77 16.57
N ALA A 504 6.25 15.25 15.66
CA ALA A 504 5.85 14.16 14.80
C ALA A 504 6.99 13.18 14.51
N VAL A 505 6.64 11.92 14.25
CA VAL A 505 7.58 10.85 13.91
C VAL A 505 7.12 10.08 12.68
N ALA A 506 8.04 9.84 11.74
CA ALA A 506 7.80 9.02 10.56
C ALA A 506 8.81 7.87 10.52
N PHE A 507 8.34 6.62 10.59
CA PHE A 507 9.23 5.46 10.60
C PHE A 507 9.78 5.18 9.19
N ARG A 508 11.07 4.82 9.08
CA ARG A 508 11.74 4.47 7.80
C ARG A 508 11.83 5.62 6.78
N MET A 509 11.61 6.86 7.22
CA MET A 509 11.72 8.06 6.38
C MET A 509 12.92 8.95 6.72
N GLY A 510 13.92 8.45 7.46
CA GLY A 510 15.07 9.24 7.90
C GLY A 510 15.87 9.85 6.75
N HIS A 511 15.91 9.19 5.59
CA HIS A 511 16.54 9.70 4.36
C HIS A 511 15.92 11.02 3.85
N ARG A 512 14.70 11.38 4.30
CA ARG A 512 14.02 12.63 3.92
C ARG A 512 14.39 13.82 4.80
N ALA A 513 15.18 13.63 5.86
CA ALA A 513 15.49 14.69 6.81
C ALA A 513 16.12 15.94 6.16
N SER A 514 16.97 15.75 5.14
CA SER A 514 17.63 16.84 4.42
C SER A 514 16.76 17.49 3.35
N SER A 515 15.65 16.85 2.95
CA SER A 515 14.82 17.27 1.82
C SER A 515 13.45 17.83 2.24
N LEU A 516 13.14 17.86 3.55
CA LEU A 516 11.85 18.32 4.06
C LEU A 516 11.99 19.72 4.67
N GLN A 517 11.41 20.71 3.99
CA GLN A 517 11.31 22.08 4.46
C GLN A 517 9.99 22.69 3.99
N GLY A 518 9.42 23.59 4.79
CA GLY A 518 8.20 24.32 4.43
C GLY A 518 6.91 23.49 4.58
N PRO A 519 5.81 23.94 3.94
CA PRO A 519 4.50 23.34 4.14
C PRO A 519 4.39 21.98 3.45
N CYS A 520 3.77 21.02 4.14
CA CYS A 520 3.50 19.69 3.61
C CYS A 520 2.08 19.21 3.96
N ALA A 521 1.59 18.23 3.22
CA ALA A 521 0.40 17.48 3.60
C ALA A 521 0.82 16.17 4.25
N LEU A 522 0.22 15.84 5.38
CA LEU A 522 0.61 14.70 6.19
C LEU A 522 -0.60 13.82 6.43
N ALA A 523 -0.50 12.55 6.06
CA ALA A 523 -1.38 11.52 6.59
C ALA A 523 -0.82 11.08 7.94
N VAL A 524 -1.56 11.30 9.02
CA VAL A 524 -1.10 11.09 10.39
C VAL A 524 -2.04 10.19 11.18
N SER A 525 -1.47 9.32 12.00
CA SER A 525 -2.16 8.65 13.10
C SER A 525 -1.76 9.31 14.41
N PRO A 526 -2.70 9.94 15.14
CA PRO A 526 -2.46 10.50 16.46
C PRO A 526 -2.00 9.42 17.44
N GLN A 527 -1.02 9.75 18.29
CA GLN A 527 -0.57 8.87 19.36
C GLN A 527 -0.22 9.68 20.60
N SER A 528 -0.34 9.05 21.78
CA SER A 528 0.17 9.61 23.02
C SER A 528 1.65 9.28 23.18
N ASN A 529 2.45 10.28 23.56
CA ASN A 529 3.86 10.12 23.88
C ASN A 529 4.07 10.50 25.34
N THR A 530 4.49 9.53 26.17
CA THR A 530 4.83 9.77 27.58
C THR A 530 6.33 9.79 27.76
N PHE A 531 6.88 10.95 28.12
CA PHE A 531 8.30 11.14 28.38
C PHE A 531 8.51 11.91 29.69
N ASN A 532 9.39 11.41 30.57
CA ASN A 532 9.66 11.97 31.89
C ASN A 532 8.40 12.26 32.73
N GLY A 533 7.37 11.43 32.61
CA GLY A 533 6.10 11.59 33.34
C GLY A 533 5.13 12.61 32.74
N HIS A 534 5.47 13.26 31.62
CA HIS A 534 4.56 14.12 30.87
C HIS A 534 4.03 13.38 29.64
N THR A 535 2.72 13.41 29.45
CA THR A 535 2.05 12.80 28.29
C THR A 535 1.53 13.91 27.39
N GLU A 536 1.94 13.88 26.13
CA GLU A 536 1.52 14.83 25.10
C GLU A 536 1.01 14.10 23.85
N ALA A 537 0.19 14.77 23.06
CA ALA A 537 -0.23 14.28 21.76
C ALA A 537 0.89 14.49 20.72
N GLU A 538 1.16 13.45 19.94
CA GLU A 538 2.15 13.44 18.85
C GLU A 538 1.50 12.90 17.57
N CYS A 539 1.98 13.34 16.41
CA CYS A 539 1.60 12.77 15.12
C CYS A 539 2.56 11.64 14.70
N ARG A 540 2.06 10.41 14.52
CA ARG A 540 2.77 9.40 13.73
C ARG A 540 2.45 9.62 12.26
N VAL A 541 3.44 10.01 11.48
CA VAL A 541 3.28 10.28 10.05
C VAL A 541 3.35 8.97 9.26
N GLU A 542 2.23 8.63 8.61
CA GLU A 542 2.08 7.45 7.74
C GLU A 542 2.56 7.76 6.32
N ALA A 543 2.29 8.97 5.84
CA ALA A 543 2.78 9.45 4.55
C ALA A 543 2.93 10.97 4.56
N ILE A 544 3.98 11.44 3.90
CA ILE A 544 4.19 12.86 3.61
C ILE A 544 3.89 13.06 2.14
N GLY A 545 2.74 13.68 1.89
CA GLY A 545 2.37 14.25 0.60
C GLY A 545 2.81 15.71 0.52
N ARG A 546 2.32 16.40 -0.49
CA ARG A 546 2.61 17.81 -0.71
C ARG A 546 1.51 18.69 -0.18
N ALA A 547 1.91 19.83 0.36
CA ALA A 547 0.97 20.91 0.61
C ALA A 547 0.34 21.37 -0.71
N ALA A 548 -0.73 22.15 -0.61
CA ALA A 548 -1.24 22.86 -1.77
C ALA A 548 -0.11 23.72 -2.35
N VAL A 549 0.30 23.41 -3.58
CA VAL A 549 1.41 24.13 -4.19
C VAL A 549 0.94 25.52 -4.61
N LYS A 550 1.48 26.52 -3.93
CA LYS A 550 1.49 27.89 -4.44
C LYS A 550 2.74 28.05 -5.27
N PHE A 551 2.59 28.24 -6.56
CA PHE A 551 3.71 28.61 -7.42
C PHE A 551 4.20 30.00 -7.01
N ALA A 552 5.43 30.06 -6.52
CA ALA A 552 6.07 31.31 -6.15
C ALA A 552 6.72 31.93 -7.38
N GLY A 553 6.50 33.23 -7.57
CA GLY A 553 7.10 34.01 -8.64
C GLY A 553 6.39 35.34 -8.78
N THR A 554 7.15 36.43 -8.84
CA THR A 554 6.56 37.70 -9.28
C THR A 554 6.43 37.69 -10.80
N LEU A 555 5.49 38.49 -11.32
CA LEU A 555 5.28 38.60 -12.76
C LEU A 555 6.58 38.95 -13.53
N GLN A 556 7.50 39.67 -12.88
CA GLN A 556 8.77 40.11 -13.44
C GLN A 556 9.82 39.00 -13.53
N GLU A 557 9.99 38.18 -12.49
CA GLU A 557 11.00 37.11 -12.46
C GLU A 557 10.75 36.08 -13.57
N GLU A 558 9.52 35.59 -13.68
CA GLU A 558 9.14 34.61 -14.71
C GLU A 558 9.39 35.15 -16.13
N THR A 559 9.16 36.44 -16.34
CA THR A 559 9.35 37.10 -17.63
C THR A 559 10.84 37.20 -18.01
N LEU A 560 11.70 37.54 -17.06
CA LEU A 560 13.15 37.60 -17.27
C LEU A 560 13.74 36.22 -17.58
N ASP A 561 13.22 35.20 -16.91
CA ASP A 561 13.60 33.81 -17.12
C ASP A 561 13.22 33.30 -18.53
N ILE A 562 11.99 33.61 -18.98
CA ILE A 562 11.55 33.32 -20.35
C ILE A 562 12.48 33.97 -21.39
N LEU A 563 12.90 35.23 -21.15
CA LEU A 563 13.83 35.93 -22.04
C LEU A 563 15.19 35.22 -22.12
N GLN A 564 15.71 34.70 -21.01
CA GLN A 564 16.99 33.99 -21.00
C GLN A 564 16.94 32.72 -21.85
N GLU A 565 15.88 31.93 -21.75
CA GLU A 565 15.73 30.72 -22.58
C GLU A 565 15.49 31.02 -24.05
N LEU A 566 14.72 32.07 -24.36
CA LEU A 566 14.58 32.55 -25.74
C LEU A 566 15.94 32.80 -26.39
N LYS A 567 16.86 33.48 -25.68
CA LYS A 567 18.24 33.70 -26.16
C LYS A 567 18.99 32.40 -26.40
N ARG A 568 18.81 31.40 -25.53
CA ARG A 568 19.44 30.08 -25.64
C ARG A 568 18.95 29.35 -26.89
N PHE A 569 17.64 29.35 -27.13
CA PHE A 569 17.04 28.64 -28.26
C PHE A 569 17.31 29.31 -29.61
N CYS A 570 17.54 30.63 -29.66
CA CYS A 570 17.96 31.32 -30.89
C CYS A 570 19.27 30.77 -31.49
N ARG A 571 20.07 30.05 -30.71
CA ARG A 571 21.33 29.44 -31.16
C ARG A 571 21.17 27.99 -31.64
N ILE A 572 19.96 27.43 -31.59
CA ILE A 572 19.66 26.06 -31.99
C ILE A 572 19.07 26.08 -33.39
N ASN A 573 19.81 25.55 -34.37
CA ASN A 573 19.36 25.40 -35.75
C ASN A 573 18.70 24.04 -35.95
N ASP A 574 17.38 23.97 -35.89
CA ASP A 574 16.62 22.76 -36.23
C ASP A 574 15.17 23.14 -36.62
N ASN A 575 14.61 22.38 -37.57
CA ASN A 575 13.24 22.51 -38.06
C ASN A 575 12.29 21.47 -37.45
N SER A 576 12.68 20.77 -36.38
CA SER A 576 11.79 19.84 -35.69
C SER A 576 10.50 20.54 -35.23
N VAL A 577 9.34 20.03 -35.66
CA VAL A 577 8.03 20.55 -35.23
C VAL A 577 7.41 19.52 -34.30
N PRO A 578 7.02 19.88 -33.07
CA PRO A 578 6.34 18.96 -32.17
C PRO A 578 4.93 18.66 -32.70
N THR A 579 4.31 17.61 -32.19
CA THR A 579 2.90 17.34 -32.54
C THR A 579 2.03 18.41 -31.86
N ALA A 580 1.27 19.15 -32.66
CA ALA A 580 0.37 20.20 -32.17
C ALA A 580 -0.90 19.57 -31.57
N LEU A 581 -1.23 19.98 -30.34
CA LEU A 581 -2.47 19.61 -29.65
C LEU A 581 -3.38 20.82 -29.53
N SER A 582 -4.71 20.63 -29.55
CA SER A 582 -5.68 21.69 -29.31
C SER A 582 -6.16 21.64 -27.85
N GLY A 583 -5.57 22.48 -26.99
CA GLY A 583 -5.86 22.51 -25.55
C GLY A 583 -5.12 21.42 -24.75
N LEU A 584 -5.17 21.51 -23.43
CA LEU A 584 -4.63 20.45 -22.56
C LEU A 584 -5.40 19.17 -22.86
N PRO A 585 -4.74 18.10 -23.34
CA PRO A 585 -5.40 16.81 -23.42
C PRO A 585 -5.81 16.43 -21.99
N ALA A 586 -6.96 15.76 -21.84
CA ALA A 586 -7.13 14.90 -20.68
C ALA A 586 -5.86 14.04 -20.59
N PRO A 587 -5.24 13.88 -19.42
CA PRO A 587 -4.11 13.01 -19.27
C PRO A 587 -4.53 11.71 -19.90
N ASP A 588 -3.90 11.40 -21.05
CA ASP A 588 -3.94 10.05 -21.51
C ASP A 588 -3.40 9.24 -20.35
N ASP A 589 -3.97 8.06 -20.25
CA ASP A 589 -3.61 7.01 -19.34
C ASP A 589 -2.19 6.46 -19.70
N ALA A 590 -1.27 7.31 -20.16
CA ALA A 590 0.13 6.98 -20.34
C ALA A 590 0.90 7.43 -19.10
N GLN A 591 1.47 6.47 -18.36
CA GLN A 591 2.42 6.76 -17.30
C GLN A 591 3.66 7.46 -17.88
N GLY A 592 4.07 8.56 -17.27
CA GLY A 592 5.28 9.30 -17.63
C GLY A 592 5.02 10.43 -18.62
N ILE A 593 3.98 11.23 -18.39
CA ILE A 593 3.79 12.52 -19.08
C ILE A 593 4.39 13.65 -18.24
N LEU A 594 5.31 14.41 -18.81
CA LEU A 594 5.80 15.65 -18.22
C LEU A 594 5.07 16.85 -18.81
N TYR A 595 4.28 17.55 -17.99
CA TYR A 595 3.64 18.82 -18.31
C TYR A 595 4.61 19.95 -17.97
N LEU A 596 5.26 20.51 -18.99
CA LEU A 596 6.18 21.63 -18.86
C LEU A 596 5.42 22.95 -18.90
N CYS A 597 5.50 23.71 -17.82
CA CYS A 597 4.86 25.01 -17.67
C CYS A 597 5.93 26.10 -17.47
N ARG A 598 5.76 27.24 -18.15
CA ARG A 598 6.58 28.45 -18.05
C ARG A 598 5.97 29.48 -17.10
N THR A 599 4.67 29.41 -16.85
CA THR A 599 3.94 30.38 -16.03
C THR A 599 3.22 29.70 -14.88
N ALA A 600 3.18 30.36 -13.71
CA ALA A 600 2.44 29.91 -12.55
C ALA A 600 0.94 29.71 -12.86
N GLU A 601 0.36 30.55 -13.71
CA GLU A 601 -1.04 30.47 -14.12
C GLU A 601 -1.33 29.20 -14.92
N THR A 602 -0.49 28.86 -15.92
CA THR A 602 -0.65 27.61 -16.68
C THR A 602 -0.42 26.39 -15.77
N ALA A 603 0.61 26.41 -14.92
CA ALA A 603 0.85 25.33 -13.98
C ALA A 603 -0.31 25.14 -13.00
N GLY A 604 -0.89 26.23 -12.50
CA GLY A 604 -2.08 26.24 -11.65
C GLY A 604 -3.30 25.69 -12.37
N ALA A 605 -3.53 26.05 -13.63
CA ALA A 605 -4.61 25.51 -14.45
C ALA A 605 -4.47 23.99 -14.68
N VAL A 606 -3.24 23.51 -14.93
CA VAL A 606 -2.96 22.08 -15.10
C VAL A 606 -3.22 21.32 -13.80
N LEU A 607 -2.73 21.81 -12.66
CA LEU A 607 -3.01 21.18 -11.36
C LEU A 607 -4.48 21.24 -10.96
N ALA A 608 -5.20 22.31 -11.31
CA ALA A 608 -6.63 22.42 -11.04
C ALA A 608 -7.43 21.38 -11.85
N ALA A 609 -7.03 21.12 -13.10
CA ALA A 609 -7.63 20.08 -13.93
C ALA A 609 -7.21 18.68 -13.48
N TYR A 610 -5.97 18.51 -13.00
CA TYR A 610 -5.35 17.24 -12.66
C TYR A 610 -4.62 17.31 -11.31
N PRO A 611 -5.38 17.26 -10.19
CA PRO A 611 -4.82 17.47 -8.84
C PRO A 611 -3.86 16.35 -8.38
N ASP A 612 -3.83 15.22 -9.09
CA ASP A 612 -2.99 14.06 -8.77
C ASP A 612 -1.61 14.08 -9.44
N LEU A 613 -1.29 15.09 -10.26
CA LEU A 613 0.01 15.19 -10.92
C LEU A 613 1.14 15.46 -9.92
N ASP A 614 2.26 14.76 -10.11
CA ASP A 614 3.49 15.05 -9.38
C ASP A 614 4.06 16.43 -9.80
N ILE A 615 5.03 16.94 -9.04
CA ILE A 615 5.73 18.22 -9.30
C ILE A 615 7.21 18.00 -8.99
N PRO A 616 8.16 17.91 -9.92
CA PRO A 616 9.51 17.46 -9.58
C PRO A 616 10.19 18.40 -8.54
N GLU A 617 10.58 17.85 -7.38
CA GLU A 617 11.26 18.59 -6.28
C GLU A 617 12.80 18.60 -6.43
N GLY A 618 13.35 17.88 -7.41
CA GLY A 618 14.80 17.74 -7.60
C GLY A 618 15.17 16.92 -8.83
N PRO A 619 16.47 16.79 -9.17
CA PRO A 619 16.94 16.01 -10.30
C PRO A 619 17.07 14.53 -9.89
N GLY A 620 15.95 13.81 -9.87
CA GLY A 620 15.95 12.38 -9.56
C GLY A 620 15.13 11.60 -10.58
N PRO A 621 15.64 10.52 -11.18
CA PRO A 621 14.78 9.58 -11.88
C PRO A 621 14.07 8.71 -10.85
N ASP A 622 12.82 9.03 -10.54
CA ASP A 622 11.91 8.02 -9.99
C ASP A 622 11.72 6.96 -11.09
N PRO A 623 12.09 5.68 -10.88
CA PRO A 623 12.01 4.65 -11.93
C PRO A 623 10.57 4.37 -12.39
N ARG A 624 9.57 4.88 -11.65
CA ARG A 624 8.15 4.67 -11.89
C ARG A 624 7.54 5.68 -12.88
N ALA A 625 8.25 6.77 -13.22
CA ALA A 625 7.82 7.83 -14.14
C ALA A 625 6.34 8.20 -14.05
N TYR A 626 5.88 8.75 -12.91
CA TYR A 626 4.53 9.31 -12.84
C TYR A 626 4.39 10.56 -13.69
N SER A 627 3.15 10.90 -14.04
CA SER A 627 2.86 12.17 -14.71
C SER A 627 3.10 13.34 -13.77
N ALA A 628 3.72 14.41 -14.26
CA ALA A 628 4.13 15.52 -13.42
C ALA A 628 3.97 16.88 -14.10
N VAL A 629 3.59 17.91 -13.34
CA VAL A 629 3.66 19.33 -13.71
C VAL A 629 4.98 19.90 -13.26
N TRP A 630 5.73 20.49 -14.18
CA TRP A 630 6.97 21.19 -13.86
C TRP A 630 6.85 22.65 -14.27
N LEU A 631 6.77 23.53 -13.28
CA LEU A 631 6.97 24.97 -13.49
C LEU A 631 8.48 25.22 -13.56
N CYS A 632 8.99 25.62 -14.73
CA CYS A 632 10.41 25.84 -14.91
C CYS A 632 10.74 27.00 -15.82
N SER A 633 11.79 27.72 -15.41
CA SER A 633 12.42 28.74 -16.22
C SER A 633 13.41 28.20 -17.23
N ALA A 634 13.96 26.99 -17.06
CA ALA A 634 14.94 26.40 -17.97
C ALA A 634 14.60 24.95 -18.34
N LEU A 635 14.88 24.57 -19.58
CA LEU A 635 14.64 23.22 -20.10
C LEU A 635 15.79 22.28 -19.71
N ASP A 636 15.57 21.45 -18.69
CA ASP A 636 16.51 20.44 -18.19
C ASP A 636 15.86 19.07 -18.09
N ARG A 637 16.59 18.00 -18.43
CA ARG A 637 16.05 16.64 -18.32
C ARG A 637 15.75 16.27 -16.88
N ARG A 638 14.47 16.03 -16.59
CA ARG A 638 13.96 15.44 -15.34
C ARG A 638 13.47 14.04 -15.64
N GLY A 639 14.09 13.01 -15.05
CA GLY A 639 13.61 11.63 -15.11
C GLY A 639 13.42 11.02 -16.53
N PRO A 640 12.96 9.76 -16.59
CA PRO A 640 12.44 9.16 -17.81
C PRO A 640 10.95 9.50 -17.96
N TYR A 641 10.57 10.16 -19.05
CA TYR A 641 9.17 10.41 -19.42
C TYR A 641 8.93 9.86 -20.83
N SER A 642 7.76 9.27 -21.06
CA SER A 642 7.35 8.74 -22.36
C SER A 642 6.78 9.83 -23.26
N ARG A 643 6.26 10.91 -22.66
CA ARG A 643 5.76 12.10 -23.35
C ARG A 643 6.14 13.36 -22.60
N VAL A 644 6.38 14.42 -23.34
CA VAL A 644 6.59 15.78 -22.82
C VAL A 644 5.62 16.70 -23.52
N ILE A 645 4.82 17.43 -22.74
CA ILE A 645 3.82 18.39 -23.23
C ILE A 645 4.28 19.78 -22.80
N LEU A 646 4.55 20.65 -23.77
CA LEU A 646 4.82 22.07 -23.56
C LEU A 646 3.47 22.79 -23.41
N CYS A 647 3.06 23.01 -22.16
CA CYS A 647 1.70 23.45 -21.80
C CYS A 647 1.42 24.91 -22.16
N ASP A 648 2.43 25.77 -22.11
CA ASP A 648 2.31 27.18 -22.49
C ASP A 648 2.37 27.39 -24.02
N GLY A 649 2.66 26.33 -24.77
CA GLY A 649 3.05 26.37 -26.18
C GLY A 649 4.55 26.67 -26.37
N LEU A 650 4.98 26.78 -27.62
CA LEU A 650 6.38 27.05 -27.96
C LEU A 650 6.74 28.53 -27.77
N LEU A 651 7.89 28.79 -27.15
CA LEU A 651 8.57 30.09 -27.15
C LEU A 651 9.04 30.44 -28.56
N CYS A 652 9.71 29.49 -29.22
CA CYS A 652 10.18 29.56 -30.60
C CYS A 652 10.39 28.15 -31.18
N PRO A 653 10.60 27.99 -32.51
CA PRO A 653 10.82 26.68 -33.12
C PRO A 653 11.98 25.87 -32.51
N GLY A 654 13.08 26.53 -32.13
CA GLY A 654 14.26 25.87 -31.56
C GLY A 654 14.04 25.17 -30.21
N GLU A 655 12.98 25.53 -29.47
CA GLU A 655 12.64 24.87 -28.20
C GLU A 655 12.24 23.41 -28.39
N ALA A 656 11.57 23.08 -29.50
CA ALA A 656 11.14 21.71 -29.79
C ALA A 656 12.34 20.76 -29.95
N ALA A 657 13.39 21.23 -30.63
CA ALA A 657 14.62 20.46 -30.81
C ALA A 657 15.38 20.28 -29.48
N ALA A 658 15.42 21.34 -28.66
CA ALA A 658 15.99 21.26 -27.33
C ALA A 658 15.23 20.24 -26.45
N ALA A 659 13.91 20.20 -26.54
CA ALA A 659 13.07 19.24 -25.81
C ALA A 659 13.31 17.80 -26.29
N ALA A 660 13.39 17.57 -27.60
CA ALA A 660 13.73 16.27 -28.15
C ALA A 660 15.15 15.81 -27.75
N GLN A 661 16.12 16.72 -27.67
CA GLN A 661 17.47 16.41 -27.21
C GLN A 661 17.51 16.09 -25.70
N ALA A 662 16.78 16.86 -24.89
CA ALA A 662 16.68 16.64 -23.44
C ALA A 662 15.93 15.32 -23.13
N TYR A 663 14.94 14.96 -23.95
CA TYR A 663 14.09 13.78 -23.77
C TYR A 663 14.06 12.89 -25.03
N PRO A 664 15.18 12.21 -25.36
CA PRO A 664 15.34 11.51 -26.64
C PRO A 664 14.40 10.30 -26.81
N SER A 665 13.84 9.79 -25.71
CA SER A 665 12.90 8.66 -25.72
C SER A 665 11.44 9.09 -25.63
N ALA A 666 11.16 10.40 -25.52
CA ALA A 666 9.82 10.92 -25.32
C ALA A 666 9.22 11.44 -26.63
N GLN A 667 7.90 11.29 -26.77
CA GLN A 667 7.15 12.04 -27.76
C GLN A 667 6.94 13.48 -27.27
N ILE A 668 7.32 14.46 -28.10
CA ILE A 668 7.20 15.89 -27.76
C ILE A 668 5.92 16.46 -28.38
N PHE A 669 5.09 17.06 -27.53
CA PHE A 669 3.87 17.74 -27.89
C PHE A 669 3.93 19.20 -27.45
N ALA A 670 3.23 20.06 -28.17
CA ALA A 670 3.05 21.46 -27.78
C ALA A 670 1.57 21.85 -27.88
N LEU A 671 1.11 22.58 -26.87
CA LEU A 671 -0.21 23.20 -26.88
C LEU A 671 -0.18 24.51 -27.68
N PRO A 672 -1.35 25.08 -28.03
CA PRO A 672 -1.42 26.43 -28.55
C PRO A 672 -0.94 27.39 -27.48
N ARG A 673 -0.35 28.51 -27.91
CA ARG A 673 0.20 29.51 -26.99
C ARG A 673 -0.86 30.02 -26.01
N THR A 674 -0.59 29.92 -24.71
CA THR A 674 -1.56 30.34 -23.67
C THR A 674 -1.66 31.86 -23.58
N PRO A 675 -2.81 32.40 -23.10
CA PRO A 675 -2.91 33.83 -22.78
C PRO A 675 -1.85 34.27 -21.78
N ALA A 676 -1.61 33.46 -20.74
CA ALA A 676 -0.59 33.73 -19.72
C ALA A 676 0.80 33.95 -20.34
N LEU A 677 1.26 33.03 -21.21
CA LEU A 677 2.55 33.21 -21.89
C LEU A 677 2.52 34.40 -22.86
N SER A 678 1.42 34.60 -23.59
CA SER A 678 1.28 35.72 -24.52
C SER A 678 1.40 37.07 -23.82
N ASP A 679 0.74 37.21 -22.68
CA ASP A 679 0.79 38.42 -21.85
C ASP A 679 2.21 38.67 -21.33
N ARG A 680 2.94 37.61 -20.92
CA ARG A 680 4.35 37.75 -20.51
C ARG A 680 5.25 38.19 -21.66
N LEU A 681 5.14 37.56 -22.83
CA LEU A 681 5.92 37.94 -24.01
C LEU A 681 5.61 39.37 -24.47
N ASN A 682 4.37 39.83 -24.32
CA ASN A 682 3.99 41.20 -24.66
C ASN A 682 4.75 42.25 -23.82
N THR A 683 5.12 41.93 -22.58
CA THR A 683 5.92 42.85 -21.74
C THR A 683 7.36 43.03 -22.23
N LEU A 684 7.86 42.11 -23.06
CA LEU A 684 9.20 42.16 -23.66
C LEU A 684 9.25 42.97 -24.95
N ARG A 685 8.09 43.33 -25.55
CA ARG A 685 8.03 43.97 -26.87
C ARG A 685 8.52 45.41 -26.88
N PHE A 686 9.20 45.80 -27.96
CA PHE A 686 9.70 47.17 -28.14
C PHE A 686 9.96 47.49 -29.61
N SER A 687 9.73 48.75 -29.96
CA SER A 687 9.99 49.24 -31.31
C SER A 687 11.50 49.36 -31.61
N VAL A 688 11.84 49.32 -32.90
CA VAL A 688 13.22 49.57 -33.38
C VAL A 688 13.73 50.94 -32.89
N GLU A 689 12.86 51.94 -32.77
CA GLU A 689 13.26 53.27 -32.30
C GLU A 689 13.62 53.26 -30.81
N GLU A 690 12.89 52.53 -29.97
CA GLU A 690 13.23 52.32 -28.56
C GLU A 690 14.57 51.59 -28.38
N LEU A 691 14.86 50.60 -29.24
CA LEU A 691 16.14 49.90 -29.26
C LEU A 691 17.30 50.85 -29.64
N ARG A 692 17.08 51.72 -30.63
CA ARG A 692 18.06 52.76 -31.04
C ARG A 692 18.32 53.76 -29.93
N GLU A 693 17.27 54.23 -29.26
CA GLU A 693 17.42 55.14 -28.12
C GLU A 693 18.21 54.50 -26.98
N THR A 694 17.94 53.22 -26.68
CA THR A 694 18.73 52.46 -25.68
C THR A 694 20.20 52.34 -26.08
N TYR A 695 20.50 52.08 -27.36
CA TYR A 695 21.87 52.07 -27.87
C TYR A 695 22.56 53.45 -27.75
N LYS A 696 21.85 54.55 -28.04
CA LYS A 696 22.38 55.92 -27.87
C LYS A 696 22.70 56.21 -26.41
N LYS A 697 21.82 55.84 -25.47
CA LYS A 697 22.04 55.97 -24.02
C LYS A 697 23.26 55.21 -23.53
N LEU A 698 23.46 53.97 -24.01
CA LEU A 698 24.67 53.18 -23.73
C LEU A 698 25.94 53.88 -24.20
N ARG A 699 25.90 54.57 -25.34
CA ARG A 699 27.03 55.35 -25.88
C ARG A 699 27.39 56.57 -25.02
N THR A 700 26.41 57.14 -24.33
CA THR A 700 26.63 58.23 -23.36
C THR A 700 26.98 57.72 -21.95
N GLY A 701 27.14 56.40 -21.77
CA GLY A 701 27.52 55.78 -20.50
C GLY A 701 26.35 55.45 -19.57
N GLU A 702 25.11 55.69 -19.99
CA GLU A 702 23.91 55.36 -19.22
C GLU A 702 23.58 53.87 -19.40
N LYS A 703 23.36 53.15 -18.29
CA LYS A 703 23.06 51.72 -18.30
C LYS A 703 21.57 51.45 -18.16
N PRO A 704 20.99 50.53 -18.94
CA PRO A 704 19.61 50.10 -18.74
C PRO A 704 19.44 49.40 -17.39
N ASP A 705 18.29 49.60 -16.75
CA ASP A 705 17.89 48.85 -15.57
C ASP A 705 17.46 47.43 -15.99
N LEU A 706 18.38 46.48 -15.86
CA LEU A 706 18.16 45.09 -16.26
C LEU A 706 17.15 44.34 -15.36
N SER A 707 16.69 44.97 -14.26
CA SER A 707 15.57 44.42 -13.48
C SER A 707 14.22 44.62 -14.19
N GLN A 708 14.14 45.54 -15.15
CA GLN A 708 12.94 45.78 -15.96
C GLN A 708 12.93 44.86 -17.18
N PRO A 709 11.90 44.00 -17.36
CA PRO A 709 11.86 43.03 -18.46
C PRO A 709 12.12 43.62 -19.85
N ARG A 710 11.49 44.76 -20.15
CA ARG A 710 11.63 45.44 -21.44
C ARG A 710 13.03 45.96 -21.70
N ALA A 711 13.69 46.50 -20.66
CA ALA A 711 15.06 46.98 -20.76
C ALA A 711 16.06 45.82 -20.91
N ALA A 712 15.82 44.72 -20.19
CA ALA A 712 16.57 43.48 -20.35
C ALA A 712 16.43 42.88 -21.75
N ALA A 713 15.23 42.93 -22.33
CA ALA A 713 14.96 42.46 -23.70
C ALA A 713 15.74 43.26 -24.75
N MET A 714 15.75 44.59 -24.65
CA MET A 714 16.54 45.45 -25.53
C MET A 714 18.04 45.17 -25.40
N ALA A 715 18.55 45.05 -24.15
CA ALA A 715 19.93 44.68 -23.88
C ALA A 715 20.29 43.32 -24.49
N ALA A 716 19.39 42.34 -24.39
CA ALA A 716 19.57 41.00 -24.94
C ALA A 716 19.67 40.99 -26.48
N VAL A 717 18.86 41.79 -27.17
CA VAL A 717 18.94 41.95 -28.64
C VAL A 717 20.22 42.66 -29.05
N LEU A 718 20.64 43.72 -28.34
CA LEU A 718 21.93 44.37 -28.62
C LEU A 718 23.13 43.41 -28.49
N GLN A 719 23.08 42.49 -27.52
CA GLN A 719 24.08 41.43 -27.36
C GLN A 719 24.01 40.39 -28.48
N SER A 720 22.80 39.94 -28.85
CA SER A 720 22.59 38.98 -29.95
C SER A 720 23.15 39.51 -31.27
N MET A 721 22.96 40.80 -31.52
CA MET A 721 23.54 41.51 -32.66
C MET A 721 25.04 41.82 -32.51
N GLU A 722 25.71 41.42 -31.44
CA GLU A 722 27.11 41.75 -31.08
C GLU A 722 27.42 43.26 -31.11
N LEU A 723 26.46 44.10 -30.71
CA LEU A 723 26.68 45.55 -30.52
C LEU A 723 27.13 45.89 -29.09
N ALA A 724 26.85 45.00 -28.13
CA ALA A 724 27.25 45.14 -26.74
C ALA A 724 27.69 43.80 -26.14
N ASP A 725 28.59 43.83 -25.15
CA ASP A 725 29.01 42.65 -24.37
C ASP A 725 28.07 42.36 -23.18
N ASP A 726 28.40 41.32 -22.40
CA ASP A 726 27.63 40.93 -21.20
C ASP A 726 27.59 41.99 -20.10
N ARG A 727 28.53 42.95 -20.13
CA ARG A 727 28.62 44.07 -19.18
C ARG A 727 28.00 45.35 -19.74
N MET A 728 27.26 45.25 -20.84
CA MET A 728 26.67 46.38 -21.57
C MET A 728 27.73 47.39 -22.07
N ARG A 729 28.93 46.92 -22.42
CA ARG A 729 29.95 47.75 -23.07
C ARG A 729 29.81 47.60 -24.58
N LEU A 730 29.81 48.73 -25.28
CA LEU A 730 29.71 48.73 -26.74
C LEU A 730 30.92 48.05 -27.38
N LEU A 731 30.65 47.18 -28.34
CA LEU A 731 31.65 46.55 -29.21
C LEU A 731 31.93 47.44 -30.43
N PRO A 732 33.00 47.20 -31.21
CA PRO A 732 33.30 47.97 -32.42
C PRO A 732 32.10 48.02 -33.37
N VAL A 733 31.81 49.23 -33.87
CA VAL A 733 30.59 49.50 -34.64
C VAL A 733 30.54 48.64 -35.91
N LYS A 734 29.48 47.84 -36.04
CA LYS A 734 29.09 47.16 -37.28
C LYS A 734 27.67 47.56 -37.69
N LYS A 735 27.37 47.51 -39.00
CA LYS A 735 25.98 47.64 -39.48
C LYS A 735 25.23 46.36 -39.10
N ALA A 736 24.18 46.51 -38.31
CA ALA A 736 23.25 45.44 -37.96
C ALA A 736 21.82 45.93 -38.20
N ASP A 737 20.96 45.06 -38.72
CA ASP A 737 19.53 45.32 -38.89
C ASP A 737 18.77 44.49 -37.85
N PRO A 738 18.12 45.11 -36.85
CA PRO A 738 17.32 44.39 -35.85
C PRO A 738 16.24 43.50 -36.47
N LEU A 739 15.70 43.87 -37.64
CA LEU A 739 14.69 43.06 -38.32
C LEU A 739 15.22 41.71 -38.82
N GLN A 740 16.54 41.53 -38.87
CA GLN A 740 17.20 40.27 -39.24
C GLN A 740 17.69 39.48 -38.03
N ASP A 741 17.58 40.03 -36.82
CA ASP A 741 18.00 39.34 -35.59
C ASP A 741 16.93 38.33 -35.15
N PRO A 742 17.28 37.03 -34.99
CA PRO A 742 16.30 36.00 -34.63
C PRO A 742 15.59 36.26 -33.31
N LEU A 743 16.30 36.80 -32.31
CA LEU A 743 15.72 37.10 -31.00
C LEU A 743 14.72 38.26 -31.09
N TYR A 744 15.06 39.32 -31.82
CA TYR A 744 14.15 40.43 -32.07
C TYR A 744 12.89 39.98 -32.81
N GLN A 745 13.03 39.16 -33.85
CA GLN A 745 11.89 38.62 -34.61
C GLN A 745 10.94 37.79 -33.72
N ILE A 746 11.48 37.00 -32.78
CA ILE A 746 10.65 36.22 -31.85
C ILE A 746 9.91 37.13 -30.86
N ILE A 747 10.60 38.14 -30.29
CA ILE A 747 10.02 39.09 -29.33
C ILE A 747 8.87 39.89 -29.99
N GLU A 748 9.11 40.47 -31.16
CA GLU A 748 8.11 41.29 -31.87
C GLU A 748 7.00 40.43 -32.47
N GLY A 749 7.38 39.31 -33.11
CA GLY A 749 6.49 38.52 -33.96
C GLY A 749 5.61 37.53 -33.21
N GLY A 750 5.89 37.22 -31.94
CA GLY A 750 5.00 36.44 -31.08
C GLY A 750 4.30 35.24 -31.75
N GLY A 751 5.04 34.42 -32.52
CA GLY A 751 4.58 33.15 -33.11
C GLY A 751 3.53 33.28 -34.22
N ARG A 752 3.95 33.06 -35.47
CA ARG A 752 3.07 32.49 -36.51
C ARG A 752 3.39 31.02 -36.66
#